data_AF-A0A9C9JMV6-F1
#
_entry.id   AF-A0A9C9JMV6-F1
#
_cell.length_a   1.000
_cell.length_b   1.000
_cell.length_c   1.000
_cell.angle_alpha   90.00
_cell.angle_beta   90.00
_cell.angle_gamma   90.00
#
_symmetry.space_group_name_H-M   'P 1'
#
loop_
_entity.id
_entity.type
_entity.pdbx_description
1 polymer ?
#
loop_
_entity_poly.entity_id
_entity_poly.type
_entity_poly.pdbx_seq_one_letter_code
_entity_poly.pdbx_strand_id
1 'polypeptide(L)'
;MEKSFVEVEYAGRDRLFVPVDQLDRLRRYTYDGSEPQLNHLGRETWKKTKEKVQRDTLELAKKLLSLYRSRMLKHGYAFGPSTTWQDEFADGFPYRLTEDQLAAWRDVERDMEADKPMDRLVCGDVGFGKTEVAMRAAFKACVEEKQVLVLCPTTVLADQHYRTFSRRFKPFPFKVGLLSRFQSKAEQQDTLEQMRTARIDVVIATHRALSKDVEFSRLGLLVIDEEQRFGVKQKEALKLRWPDVDVLAMSATPIPRTLHMSLIGIRDISLIETAPVARKPVKTYVGEHDDLLIKEALVRELGRGGQVYYLHNKVADIEKVKQQLERLLPDRKVLVGHGQMREDRLEEVMHAFSLGAYKVLLATTIIENGLDIPTVNTIIVDNAEYLGLAQMHQLRGRVGRSAVQAYAYFFHSPNRVLTEESQNRLHAIYNYAYLGAGYEIAQSDLRIRGAGNLLGAAQSGLARQVGFEYYCELLARSVSDIKALDEADIEEWEDRPLLAERPGTQIDMPLPAYIPEDYIDDPVLRLEMLREIAALDSEESVERTTADLEDRFGPLPGAVHNLLQVIKLKNAASAIGLERLNYDRVGESFTFKFFEDEPDWYKRAPLVDSRFSPGRQAGSMNYKLEFDPEQTPLDLLDTLESLASARPASATQL
;
A
#
# COMPACT_ATOMS: atom_id res chain seq x y z
N MET A 1 -42.00 7.70 1.96
CA MET A 1 -40.92 6.76 2.28
C MET A 1 -39.67 7.58 2.38
N GLU A 2 -39.01 7.55 3.52
CA GLU A 2 -37.70 8.19 3.69
C GLU A 2 -36.63 7.21 3.20
N LYS A 3 -35.98 7.57 2.09
CA LYS A 3 -34.77 6.91 1.60
C LYS A 3 -33.65 7.94 1.64
N SER A 4 -32.48 7.51 2.12
CA SER A 4 -31.28 8.34 2.06
C SER A 4 -30.63 8.23 0.69
N PHE A 5 -30.08 9.35 0.21
CA PHE A 5 -29.32 9.41 -1.02
C PHE A 5 -28.06 10.24 -0.78
N VAL A 6 -26.98 9.87 -1.46
CA VAL A 6 -25.79 10.71 -1.56
C VAL A 6 -25.89 11.49 -2.86
N GLU A 7 -25.90 12.83 -2.75
CA GLU A 7 -25.85 13.73 -3.90
C GLU A 7 -24.42 13.81 -4.43
N VAL A 8 -24.24 13.53 -5.73
CA VAL A 8 -22.97 13.61 -6.43
C VAL A 8 -23.11 14.64 -7.55
N GLU A 9 -22.29 15.69 -7.51
CA GLU A 9 -22.24 16.74 -8.54
C GLU A 9 -21.21 16.41 -9.62
N TYR A 10 -21.61 16.55 -10.88
CA TYR A 10 -20.83 16.33 -12.09
C TYR A 10 -20.51 17.66 -12.80
N ALA A 11 -19.68 17.61 -13.83
CA ALA A 11 -19.35 18.80 -14.63
C ALA A 11 -20.60 19.45 -15.21
N GLY A 12 -20.71 20.77 -15.10
CA GLY A 12 -21.90 21.52 -15.53
C GLY A 12 -23.01 21.61 -14.49
N ARG A 13 -22.75 21.20 -13.23
CA ARG A 13 -23.72 21.16 -12.12
C ARG A 13 -24.83 20.12 -12.29
N ASP A 14 -24.58 19.11 -13.12
CA ASP A 14 -25.44 17.94 -13.21
C ASP A 14 -25.39 17.18 -11.86
N ARG A 15 -26.54 16.73 -11.36
CA ARG A 15 -26.64 16.07 -10.04
C ARG A 15 -27.15 14.64 -10.20
N LEU A 16 -26.50 13.70 -9.51
CA LEU A 16 -26.91 12.31 -9.40
C LEU A 16 -27.18 11.98 -7.94
N PHE A 17 -28.36 11.41 -7.65
CA PHE A 17 -28.71 10.93 -6.32
C PHE A 17 -28.45 9.42 -6.25
N VAL A 18 -27.42 9.02 -5.49
CA VAL A 18 -27.02 7.63 -5.35
C VAL A 18 -27.72 7.01 -4.13
N PRO A 19 -28.53 5.94 -4.30
CA PRO A 19 -29.13 5.22 -3.19
C PRO A 19 -28.09 4.61 -2.24
N VAL A 20 -28.43 4.48 -0.96
CA VAL A 20 -27.52 3.91 0.07
C VAL A 20 -27.05 2.50 -0.29
N ASP A 21 -27.93 1.66 -0.81
CA ASP A 21 -27.64 0.29 -1.22
C ASP A 21 -26.68 0.20 -2.42
N GLN A 22 -26.38 1.33 -3.07
CA GLN A 22 -25.45 1.45 -4.20
C GLN A 22 -24.19 2.27 -3.86
N LEU A 23 -23.94 2.58 -2.58
CA LEU A 23 -22.75 3.33 -2.15
C LEU A 23 -21.45 2.54 -2.32
N ASP A 24 -21.52 1.22 -2.45
CA ASP A 24 -20.42 0.36 -2.90
C ASP A 24 -19.85 0.79 -4.26
N ARG A 25 -20.63 1.52 -5.08
CA ARG A 25 -20.15 2.08 -6.36
C ARG A 25 -19.41 3.40 -6.22
N LEU A 26 -19.47 4.04 -5.05
CA LEU A 26 -18.74 5.27 -4.77
C LEU A 26 -17.38 4.93 -4.15
N ARG A 27 -16.34 5.22 -4.94
CA ARG A 27 -14.94 5.11 -4.52
C ARG A 27 -14.37 6.49 -4.24
N ARG A 28 -13.52 6.59 -3.22
CA ARG A 28 -12.92 7.88 -2.87
C ARG A 28 -11.80 8.17 -3.88
N TYR A 29 -12.00 9.17 -4.73
CA TYR A 29 -10.93 9.64 -5.59
C TYR A 29 -9.88 10.41 -4.77
N THR A 30 -8.62 10.03 -4.87
CA THR A 30 -7.49 10.73 -4.22
C THR A 30 -6.67 11.41 -5.30
N TYR A 31 -6.39 12.71 -5.15
CA TYR A 31 -5.65 13.51 -6.14
C TYR A 31 -4.29 13.94 -5.59
N ASP A 32 -3.32 14.13 -6.48
CA ASP A 32 -1.92 14.41 -6.18
C ASP A 32 -1.61 15.91 -5.99
N GLY A 33 -2.61 16.66 -5.51
CA GLY A 33 -2.57 18.13 -5.39
C GLY A 33 -3.04 18.89 -6.64
N SER A 34 -3.37 18.19 -7.73
CA SER A 34 -4.04 18.76 -8.91
C SER A 34 -5.54 18.45 -8.89
N GLU A 35 -6.40 19.47 -9.08
CA GLU A 35 -7.86 19.26 -9.09
C GLU A 35 -8.27 18.29 -10.22
N PRO A 36 -9.09 17.26 -9.94
CA PRO A 36 -9.52 16.31 -10.94
C PRO A 36 -10.48 16.94 -11.96
N GLN A 37 -10.39 16.52 -13.21
CA GLN A 37 -11.37 16.89 -14.23
C GLN A 37 -12.68 16.14 -13.99
N LEU A 38 -13.77 16.89 -13.79
CA LEU A 38 -15.10 16.32 -13.63
C LEU A 38 -15.65 15.81 -14.96
N ASN A 39 -16.32 14.66 -14.93
CA ASN A 39 -17.04 14.10 -16.08
C ASN A 39 -18.45 14.72 -16.21
N HIS A 40 -19.03 14.69 -17.41
CA HIS A 40 -20.45 15.03 -17.64
C HIS A 40 -21.33 13.80 -17.58
N LEU A 41 -22.58 13.96 -17.11
CA LEU A 41 -23.55 12.88 -17.06
C LEU A 41 -24.00 12.49 -18.48
N GLY A 42 -24.18 11.19 -18.73
CA GLY A 42 -24.72 10.66 -20.00
C GLY A 42 -23.75 10.65 -21.20
N ARG A 43 -22.50 11.10 -21.05
CA ARG A 43 -21.49 10.98 -22.12
C ARG A 43 -20.83 9.60 -22.14
N GLU A 44 -20.61 9.07 -23.33
CA GLU A 44 -19.86 7.81 -23.53
C GLU A 44 -18.35 7.93 -23.22
N THR A 45 -17.84 9.13 -22.94
CA THR A 45 -16.41 9.34 -22.64
C THR A 45 -15.95 8.49 -21.46
N TRP A 46 -16.75 8.40 -20.40
CA TRP A 46 -16.44 7.55 -19.24
C TRP A 46 -16.44 6.06 -19.60
N LYS A 47 -17.42 5.62 -20.40
CA LYS A 47 -17.51 4.23 -20.87
C LYS A 47 -16.26 3.83 -21.67
N LYS A 48 -15.82 4.68 -22.61
CA LYS A 48 -14.61 4.44 -23.41
C LYS A 48 -13.34 4.43 -22.56
N THR A 49 -13.23 5.35 -21.59
CA THR A 49 -12.11 5.37 -20.64
C THR A 49 -12.06 4.09 -19.82
N LYS A 50 -13.21 3.65 -19.29
CA LYS A 50 -13.34 2.42 -18.51
C LYS A 50 -12.94 1.19 -19.31
N GLU A 51 -13.47 1.03 -20.52
CA GLU A 51 -13.12 -0.08 -21.42
C GLU A 51 -11.62 -0.10 -21.77
N LYS A 52 -11.02 1.07 -21.99
CA LYS A 52 -9.58 1.19 -22.25
C LYS A 52 -8.77 0.75 -21.02
N VAL A 53 -9.10 1.26 -19.83
CA VAL A 53 -8.39 0.90 -18.60
C VAL A 53 -8.53 -0.58 -18.29
N GLN A 54 -9.71 -1.18 -18.50
CA GLN A 54 -9.92 -2.62 -18.35
C GLN A 54 -9.00 -3.43 -19.29
N ARG A 55 -8.92 -3.07 -20.58
CA ARG A 55 -8.00 -3.73 -21.53
C ARG A 55 -6.53 -3.59 -21.12
N ASP A 56 -6.09 -2.38 -20.77
CA ASP A 56 -4.69 -2.11 -20.41
C ASP A 56 -4.30 -2.81 -19.08
N THR A 57 -5.22 -2.84 -18.11
CA THR A 57 -5.04 -3.54 -16.82
C THR A 57 -4.93 -5.04 -17.05
N LEU A 58 -5.68 -5.55 -18.03
CA LEU A 58 -5.69 -6.95 -18.34
C LEU A 58 -4.41 -7.42 -19.03
N GLU A 59 -3.89 -6.65 -19.99
CA GLU A 59 -2.56 -6.90 -20.57
C GLU A 59 -1.46 -6.93 -19.50
N LEU A 60 -1.55 -6.02 -18.51
CA LEU A 60 -0.64 -6.00 -17.39
C LEU A 60 -0.76 -7.27 -16.53
N ALA A 61 -1.98 -7.69 -16.20
CA ALA A 61 -2.22 -8.93 -15.45
C ALA A 61 -1.64 -10.15 -16.19
N LYS A 62 -1.84 -10.25 -17.51
CA LYS A 62 -1.23 -11.29 -18.36
C LYS A 62 0.29 -11.27 -18.27
N LYS A 63 0.91 -10.09 -18.39
CA LYS A 63 2.37 -9.95 -18.34
C LYS A 63 2.94 -10.33 -16.96
N LEU A 64 2.26 -9.92 -15.88
CA LEU A 64 2.68 -10.26 -14.51
C LEU A 64 2.55 -11.77 -14.26
N LEU A 65 1.46 -12.38 -14.72
CA LEU A 65 1.24 -13.82 -14.55
C LEU A 65 2.19 -14.65 -15.41
N SER A 66 2.50 -14.22 -16.65
CA SER A 66 3.47 -14.92 -17.49
C SER A 66 4.88 -14.88 -16.91
N LEU A 67 5.30 -13.74 -16.36
CA LEU A 67 6.54 -13.60 -15.59
C LEU A 67 6.55 -14.53 -14.37
N TYR A 68 5.46 -14.53 -13.59
CA TYR A 68 5.32 -15.42 -12.43
C TYR A 68 5.38 -16.90 -12.82
N ARG A 69 4.62 -17.34 -13.83
CA ARG A 69 4.62 -18.71 -14.34
C ARG A 69 5.98 -19.13 -14.86
N SER A 70 6.68 -18.25 -15.59
CA SER A 70 8.02 -18.53 -16.11
C SER A 70 9.03 -18.84 -15.00
N ARG A 71 8.82 -18.30 -13.79
CA ARG A 71 9.64 -18.59 -12.59
C ARG A 71 9.13 -19.81 -11.83
N MET A 72 7.81 -19.99 -11.70
CA MET A 72 7.21 -21.14 -11.02
C MET A 72 7.47 -22.48 -11.71
N LEU A 73 7.68 -22.47 -13.03
CA LEU A 73 8.08 -23.64 -13.82
C LEU A 73 9.59 -23.94 -13.70
N LYS A 74 10.38 -23.05 -13.11
CA LYS A 74 11.79 -23.30 -12.85
C LYS A 74 11.95 -23.96 -11.49
N HIS A 75 12.84 -24.94 -11.43
CA HIS A 75 13.36 -25.40 -10.15
C HIS A 75 14.37 -24.37 -9.65
N GLY A 76 14.08 -23.80 -8.48
CA GLY A 76 15.01 -22.95 -7.75
C GLY A 76 16.05 -23.78 -7.01
N TYR A 77 16.83 -23.13 -6.16
CA TYR A 77 17.70 -23.82 -5.23
C TYR A 77 16.97 -23.93 -3.87
N ALA A 78 16.54 -25.13 -3.51
CA ALA A 78 15.99 -25.38 -2.18
C ALA A 78 17.12 -25.36 -1.14
N PHE A 79 17.14 -24.32 -0.32
CA PHE A 79 18.05 -24.22 0.82
C PHE A 79 17.69 -25.28 1.87
N GLY A 80 18.69 -25.83 2.56
CA GLY A 80 18.55 -26.77 3.65
C GLY A 80 18.02 -26.11 4.94
N PRO A 81 17.65 -26.93 5.94
CA PRO A 81 17.14 -26.45 7.22
C PRO A 81 18.17 -25.63 7.99
N SER A 82 17.69 -24.83 8.95
CA SER A 82 18.56 -23.99 9.78
C SER A 82 19.64 -24.79 10.52
N THR A 83 20.84 -24.20 10.55
CA THR A 83 22.07 -24.74 11.12
C THR A 83 22.45 -24.00 12.40
N THR A 84 23.35 -24.58 13.19
CA THR A 84 23.86 -23.96 14.43
C THR A 84 24.50 -22.58 14.19
N TRP A 85 25.16 -22.37 13.04
CA TRP A 85 25.70 -21.06 12.69
C TRP A 85 24.61 -20.00 12.47
N GLN A 86 23.44 -20.40 11.96
CA GLN A 86 22.31 -19.48 11.81
C GLN A 86 21.72 -19.11 13.17
N ASP A 87 21.65 -20.06 14.11
CA ASP A 87 21.25 -19.78 15.49
C ASP A 87 22.25 -18.81 16.17
N GLU A 88 23.56 -19.07 16.06
CA GLU A 88 24.60 -18.17 16.58
C GLU A 88 24.55 -16.77 15.96
N PHE A 89 24.28 -16.68 14.66
CA PHE A 89 24.10 -15.40 13.97
C PHE A 89 22.86 -14.65 14.47
N ALA A 90 21.76 -15.37 14.70
CA ALA A 90 20.54 -14.84 15.26
C ALA A 90 20.73 -14.36 16.71
N ASP A 91 21.44 -15.12 17.54
CA ASP A 91 21.78 -14.77 18.93
C ASP A 91 22.74 -13.59 19.03
N GLY A 92 23.58 -13.38 18.01
CA GLY A 92 24.42 -12.20 17.90
C GLY A 92 23.66 -10.89 17.66
N PHE A 93 22.33 -10.94 17.48
CA PHE A 93 21.50 -9.75 17.32
C PHE A 93 21.14 -9.17 18.70
N PRO A 94 21.48 -7.90 18.99
CA PRO A 94 21.37 -7.35 20.34
C PRO A 94 19.93 -6.97 20.76
N TYR A 95 18.93 -7.19 19.91
CA TYR A 95 17.54 -6.83 20.16
C TYR A 95 16.63 -8.05 20.07
N ARG A 96 15.54 -8.06 20.84
CA ARG A 96 14.50 -9.07 20.70
C ARG A 96 13.61 -8.73 19.50
N LEU A 97 13.39 -9.71 18.63
CA LEU A 97 12.46 -9.55 17.51
C LEU A 97 11.00 -9.47 17.98
N THR A 98 10.21 -8.65 17.29
CA THR A 98 8.74 -8.61 17.43
C THR A 98 8.10 -9.84 16.80
N GLU A 99 6.84 -10.13 17.12
CA GLU A 99 6.10 -11.25 16.50
C GLU A 99 6.03 -11.12 14.97
N ASP A 100 5.75 -9.93 14.45
CA ASP A 100 5.69 -9.71 12.99
C ASP A 100 7.04 -9.93 12.30
N GLN A 101 8.15 -9.51 12.93
CA GLN A 101 9.51 -9.78 12.42
C GLN A 101 9.82 -11.28 12.39
N LEU A 102 9.37 -12.03 13.40
CA LEU A 102 9.54 -13.49 13.45
C LEU A 102 8.67 -14.17 12.40
N ALA A 103 7.43 -13.72 12.21
CA ALA A 103 6.54 -14.22 11.16
C ALA A 103 7.14 -13.96 9.77
N ALA A 104 7.60 -12.74 9.50
CA ALA A 104 8.26 -12.39 8.24
C ALA A 104 9.54 -13.20 8.00
N TRP A 105 10.34 -13.47 9.04
CA TRP A 105 11.50 -14.35 8.93
C TRP A 105 11.10 -15.80 8.59
N ARG A 106 10.13 -16.38 9.31
CA ARG A 106 9.64 -17.75 9.07
C ARG A 106 9.09 -17.93 7.65
N ASP A 107 8.39 -16.91 7.15
CA ASP A 107 7.90 -16.88 5.79
C ASP A 107 9.03 -16.90 4.75
N VAL A 108 10.05 -16.05 4.94
CA VAL A 108 11.24 -16.03 4.07
C VAL A 108 12.00 -17.36 4.16
N GLU A 109 12.19 -17.89 5.36
CA GLU A 109 12.89 -19.16 5.59
C GLU A 109 12.19 -20.33 4.89
N ARG A 110 10.87 -20.44 5.05
CA ARG A 110 10.05 -21.47 4.40
C ARG A 110 10.13 -21.38 2.88
N ASP A 111 10.10 -20.17 2.33
CA ASP A 111 10.15 -19.99 0.88
C ASP A 111 11.53 -20.31 0.31
N MET A 112 12.62 -19.96 1.02
CA MET A 112 13.99 -20.36 0.65
C MET A 112 14.18 -21.89 0.71
N GLU A 113 13.47 -22.58 1.61
CA GLU A 113 13.55 -24.05 1.71
C GLU A 113 12.71 -24.78 0.64
N ALA A 114 11.93 -24.06 -0.16
CA ALA A 114 11.09 -24.65 -1.20
C ALA A 114 11.88 -24.89 -2.51
N ASP A 115 11.44 -25.87 -3.29
CA ASP A 115 12.00 -26.17 -4.63
C ASP A 115 11.71 -25.09 -5.69
N LYS A 116 10.94 -24.05 -5.33
CA LYS A 116 10.50 -22.97 -6.22
C LYS A 116 11.25 -21.67 -5.86
N PRO A 117 11.71 -20.88 -6.84
CA PRO A 117 12.39 -19.63 -6.55
C PRO A 117 11.49 -18.66 -5.78
N MET A 118 11.94 -18.18 -4.63
CA MET A 118 11.23 -17.19 -3.83
C MET A 118 11.06 -15.86 -4.60
N ASP A 119 9.91 -15.20 -4.47
CA ASP A 119 9.68 -13.81 -4.89
C ASP A 119 8.82 -13.08 -3.85
N ARG A 120 9.46 -12.75 -2.72
CA ARG A 120 8.80 -12.20 -1.53
C ARG A 120 9.07 -10.70 -1.37
N LEU A 121 8.06 -9.98 -0.88
CA LEU A 121 8.17 -8.57 -0.48
C LEU A 121 7.94 -8.42 1.03
N VAL A 122 8.95 -7.94 1.75
CA VAL A 122 8.83 -7.58 3.16
C VAL A 122 8.55 -6.08 3.28
N CYS A 123 7.35 -5.74 3.77
CA CYS A 123 6.90 -4.38 3.97
C CYS A 123 6.89 -4.04 5.47
N GLY A 124 7.34 -2.83 5.81
CA GLY A 124 7.25 -2.32 7.17
C GLY A 124 7.85 -0.93 7.25
N ASP A 125 7.51 -0.13 8.26
CA ASP A 125 8.02 1.23 8.36
C ASP A 125 9.56 1.26 8.57
N VAL A 126 10.16 2.43 8.39
CA VAL A 126 11.59 2.63 8.57
C VAL A 126 11.98 2.34 10.02
N GLY A 127 13.00 1.50 10.20
CA GLY A 127 13.48 1.06 11.51
C GLY A 127 12.73 -0.14 12.10
N PHE A 128 11.78 -0.75 11.39
CA PHE A 128 11.04 -1.92 11.86
C PHE A 128 11.81 -3.24 11.63
N GLY A 129 13.14 -3.18 11.43
CA GLY A 129 13.98 -4.39 11.37
C GLY A 129 13.93 -5.19 10.08
N LYS A 130 13.43 -4.63 8.96
CA LYS A 130 13.48 -5.30 7.63
C LYS A 130 14.87 -5.80 7.26
N THR A 131 15.90 -4.99 7.55
CA THR A 131 17.30 -5.33 7.29
C THR A 131 17.76 -6.58 8.05
N GLU A 132 17.23 -6.85 9.24
CA GLU A 132 17.57 -8.07 9.99
C GLU A 132 17.00 -9.32 9.31
N VAL A 133 15.78 -9.25 8.76
CA VAL A 133 15.21 -10.34 7.94
C VAL A 133 16.09 -10.61 6.71
N ALA A 134 16.52 -9.56 6.00
CA ALA A 134 17.41 -9.71 4.86
C ALA A 134 18.81 -10.24 5.22
N MET A 135 19.36 -9.84 6.37
CA MET A 135 20.64 -10.36 6.85
C MET A 135 20.58 -11.84 7.19
N ARG A 136 19.49 -12.31 7.82
CA ARG A 136 19.29 -13.74 8.10
C ARG A 136 19.15 -14.56 6.82
N ALA A 137 18.41 -14.05 5.83
CA ALA A 137 18.28 -14.68 4.52
C ALA A 137 19.65 -14.76 3.80
N ALA A 138 20.39 -13.65 3.79
CA ALA A 138 21.74 -13.61 3.23
C ALA A 138 22.69 -14.60 3.93
N PHE A 139 22.61 -14.69 5.25
CA PHE A 139 23.43 -15.62 6.02
C PHE A 139 23.10 -17.07 5.68
N LYS A 140 21.82 -17.45 5.61
CA LYS A 140 21.36 -18.79 5.16
C LYS A 140 21.96 -19.13 3.79
N ALA A 141 21.90 -18.20 2.84
CA ALA A 141 22.48 -18.39 1.52
C ALA A 141 24.00 -18.60 1.55
N CYS A 142 24.73 -17.84 2.38
CA CYS A 142 26.18 -17.98 2.52
C CYS A 142 26.60 -19.31 3.16
N VAL A 143 25.84 -19.84 4.14
CA VAL A 143 26.13 -21.14 4.77
C VAL A 143 26.15 -22.26 3.72
N GLU A 144 25.27 -22.18 2.72
CA GLU A 144 25.22 -23.13 1.60
C GLU A 144 26.06 -22.69 0.41
N GLU A 145 27.04 -21.85 0.68
CA GLU A 145 28.03 -21.40 -0.26
C GLU A 145 27.42 -20.69 -1.50
N LYS A 146 26.23 -20.08 -1.38
CA LYS A 146 25.66 -19.24 -2.41
C LYS A 146 26.08 -17.79 -2.23
N GLN A 147 26.30 -17.10 -3.35
CA GLN A 147 26.54 -15.66 -3.34
C GLN A 147 25.21 -14.90 -3.18
N VAL A 148 25.29 -13.74 -2.53
CA VAL A 148 24.17 -12.84 -2.28
C VAL A 148 24.45 -11.48 -2.91
N LEU A 149 23.46 -10.94 -3.61
CA LEU A 149 23.48 -9.55 -4.10
C LEU A 149 22.46 -8.72 -3.33
N VAL A 150 22.91 -7.68 -2.64
CA VAL A 150 22.04 -6.68 -2.00
C VAL A 150 22.06 -5.39 -2.81
N LEU A 151 20.97 -5.12 -3.52
CA LEU A 151 20.82 -3.97 -4.40
C LEU A 151 20.19 -2.79 -3.65
N CYS A 152 20.91 -1.66 -3.63
CA CYS A 152 20.53 -0.43 -2.94
C CYS A 152 20.32 0.72 -3.94
N PRO A 153 19.35 1.62 -3.70
CA PRO A 153 19.00 2.69 -4.65
C PRO A 153 20.03 3.82 -4.70
N THR A 154 20.81 4.00 -3.64
CA THR A 154 21.79 5.09 -3.54
C THR A 154 23.13 4.58 -3.02
N THR A 155 24.21 5.25 -3.41
CA THR A 155 25.58 4.90 -3.01
C THR A 155 25.76 4.99 -1.48
N VAL A 156 25.06 5.92 -0.82
CA VAL A 156 25.12 6.08 0.63
C VAL A 156 24.40 4.93 1.36
N LEU A 157 23.25 4.47 0.87
CA LEU A 157 22.57 3.32 1.47
C LEU A 157 23.38 2.02 1.25
N ALA A 158 24.03 1.89 0.09
CA ALA A 158 24.95 0.78 -0.17
C ALA A 158 26.12 0.77 0.84
N ASP A 159 26.75 1.92 1.11
CA ASP A 159 27.81 2.03 2.12
C ASP A 159 27.30 1.71 3.54
N GLN A 160 26.10 2.17 3.89
CA GLN A 160 25.49 1.87 5.18
C GLN A 160 25.25 0.36 5.36
N HIS A 161 24.66 -0.29 4.36
CA HIS A 161 24.48 -1.75 4.38
C HIS A 161 25.83 -2.44 4.45
N TYR A 162 26.81 -2.02 3.65
CA TYR A 162 28.15 -2.60 3.66
C TYR A 162 28.76 -2.61 5.06
N ARG A 163 28.75 -1.48 5.77
CA ARG A 163 29.25 -1.41 7.14
C ARG A 163 28.49 -2.31 8.11
N THR A 164 27.17 -2.40 7.96
CA THR A 164 26.33 -3.16 8.88
C THR A 164 26.49 -4.66 8.66
N PHE A 165 26.47 -5.11 7.40
CA PHE A 165 26.76 -6.49 7.00
C PHE A 165 28.18 -6.88 7.40
N SER A 166 29.20 -6.10 7.04
CA SER A 166 30.59 -6.39 7.42
C SER A 166 30.78 -6.50 8.93
N ARG A 167 30.05 -5.72 9.74
CA ARG A 167 30.10 -5.82 11.20
C ARG A 167 29.42 -7.10 11.71
N ARG A 168 28.21 -7.40 11.24
CA ARG A 168 27.42 -8.58 11.65
C ARG A 168 28.07 -9.90 11.22
N PHE A 169 28.70 -9.92 10.03
CA PHE A 169 29.32 -11.11 9.45
C PHE A 169 30.77 -11.32 9.94
N LYS A 170 31.39 -10.33 10.59
CA LYS A 170 32.78 -10.39 11.10
C LYS A 170 33.12 -11.65 11.92
N PRO A 171 32.23 -12.19 12.77
CA PRO A 171 32.52 -13.42 13.52
C PRO A 171 32.61 -14.68 12.67
N PHE A 172 32.19 -14.61 11.40
CA PHE A 172 32.04 -15.75 10.49
C PHE A 172 33.01 -15.64 9.31
N PRO A 173 33.34 -16.75 8.62
CA PRO A 173 34.32 -16.76 7.54
C PRO A 173 33.78 -16.21 6.20
N PHE A 174 32.73 -15.39 6.23
CA PHE A 174 32.08 -14.84 5.04
C PHE A 174 32.62 -13.45 4.72
N LYS A 175 32.89 -13.21 3.43
CA LYS A 175 33.39 -11.92 2.94
C LYS A 175 32.28 -11.08 2.34
N VAL A 176 32.22 -9.84 2.79
CA VAL A 176 31.30 -8.81 2.29
C VAL A 176 32.08 -7.83 1.42
N GLY A 177 31.60 -7.59 0.20
CA GLY A 177 32.13 -6.61 -0.76
C GLY A 177 31.15 -5.46 -1.01
N LEU A 178 31.67 -4.34 -1.47
CA LEU A 178 30.90 -3.19 -1.93
C LEU A 178 31.13 -3.02 -3.44
N LEU A 179 30.09 -2.69 -4.20
CA LEU A 179 30.18 -2.28 -5.60
C LEU A 179 29.39 -0.98 -5.81
N SER A 180 30.08 0.14 -5.65
CA SER A 180 29.45 1.47 -5.65
C SER A 180 30.32 2.53 -6.31
N ARG A 181 29.74 3.71 -6.57
CA ARG A 181 30.46 4.86 -7.12
C ARG A 181 31.54 5.43 -6.19
N PHE A 182 31.47 5.15 -4.89
CA PHE A 182 32.49 5.61 -3.93
C PHE A 182 33.81 4.85 -4.03
N GLN A 183 33.83 3.71 -4.71
CA GLN A 183 35.07 2.98 -4.98
C GLN A 183 35.75 3.50 -6.24
N SER A 184 37.08 3.58 -6.19
CA SER A 184 37.92 3.81 -7.35
C SER A 184 37.73 2.70 -8.39
N LYS A 185 38.10 2.99 -9.65
CA LYS A 185 38.02 1.99 -10.73
C LYS A 185 38.82 0.71 -10.44
N ALA A 186 39.95 0.84 -9.75
CA ALA A 186 40.78 -0.31 -9.37
C ALA A 186 40.07 -1.19 -8.34
N GLU A 187 39.47 -0.59 -7.30
CA GLU A 187 38.70 -1.31 -6.28
C GLU A 187 37.44 -1.98 -6.86
N GLN A 188 36.75 -1.30 -7.78
CA GLN A 188 35.60 -1.91 -8.48
C GLN A 188 36.04 -3.12 -9.31
N GLN A 189 37.16 -3.02 -10.04
CA GLN A 189 37.66 -4.12 -10.86
C GLN A 189 38.09 -5.33 -10.02
N ASP A 190 38.74 -5.08 -8.89
CA ASP A 190 39.10 -6.12 -7.92
C ASP A 190 37.85 -6.80 -7.34
N THR A 191 36.83 -6.00 -6.97
CA THR A 191 35.55 -6.54 -6.50
C THR A 191 34.90 -7.44 -7.55
N LEU A 192 34.84 -7.01 -8.81
CA LEU A 192 34.25 -7.81 -9.90
C LEU A 192 34.99 -9.14 -10.11
N GLU A 193 36.33 -9.14 -10.05
CA GLU A 193 37.10 -10.38 -10.18
C GLU A 193 36.88 -11.33 -8.99
N GLN A 194 36.80 -10.78 -7.77
CA GLN A 194 36.49 -11.57 -6.59
C GLN A 194 35.06 -12.13 -6.60
N MET A 195 34.09 -11.40 -7.16
CA MET A 195 32.72 -11.88 -7.38
C MET A 195 32.71 -13.06 -8.36
N ARG A 196 33.40 -12.92 -9.49
CA ARG A 196 33.50 -13.95 -10.54
C ARG A 196 34.18 -15.23 -10.05
N THR A 197 35.14 -15.10 -9.14
CA THR A 197 35.88 -16.22 -8.54
C THR A 197 35.26 -16.76 -7.25
N ALA A 198 34.05 -16.32 -6.88
CA ALA A 198 33.35 -16.68 -5.64
C ALA A 198 34.15 -16.44 -4.35
N ARG A 199 35.06 -15.46 -4.36
CA ARG A 199 35.83 -15.04 -3.17
C ARG A 199 35.06 -14.07 -2.28
N ILE A 200 33.99 -13.44 -2.80
CA ILE A 200 33.06 -12.61 -2.05
C ILE A 200 31.72 -13.35 -1.98
N ASP A 201 31.20 -13.50 -0.76
CA ASP A 201 29.94 -14.19 -0.48
C ASP A 201 28.76 -13.23 -0.56
N VAL A 202 28.89 -12.02 -0.01
CA VAL A 202 27.85 -10.98 -0.05
C VAL A 202 28.35 -9.74 -0.77
N VAL A 203 27.66 -9.32 -1.82
CA VAL A 203 27.96 -8.09 -2.56
C VAL A 203 26.85 -7.08 -2.32
N ILE A 204 27.21 -5.93 -1.77
CA ILE A 204 26.28 -4.81 -1.61
C ILE A 204 26.56 -3.81 -2.73
N ALA A 205 25.55 -3.50 -3.54
CA ALA A 205 25.77 -2.77 -4.78
C ALA A 205 24.68 -1.73 -5.06
N THR A 206 25.06 -0.72 -5.85
CA THR A 206 24.13 0.21 -6.49
C THR A 206 23.67 -0.32 -7.85
N HIS A 207 23.01 0.51 -8.66
CA HIS A 207 22.68 0.21 -10.07
C HIS A 207 23.89 -0.23 -10.91
N ARG A 208 25.12 -0.02 -10.45
CA ARG A 208 26.33 -0.60 -11.06
C ARG A 208 26.23 -2.11 -11.29
N ALA A 209 25.57 -2.85 -10.39
CA ALA A 209 25.34 -4.29 -10.51
C ALA A 209 24.51 -4.70 -11.75
N LEU A 210 23.77 -3.77 -12.35
CA LEU A 210 22.96 -4.01 -13.55
C LEU A 210 23.77 -3.99 -14.85
N SER A 211 25.05 -3.64 -14.77
CA SER A 211 25.90 -3.55 -15.94
C SER A 211 26.20 -4.95 -16.50
N LYS A 212 26.47 -5.02 -17.81
CA LYS A 212 26.65 -6.30 -18.53
C LYS A 212 27.89 -7.08 -18.09
N ASP A 213 28.91 -6.39 -17.57
CA ASP A 213 30.19 -6.94 -17.11
C ASP A 213 30.15 -7.56 -15.71
N VAL A 214 29.00 -7.49 -15.02
CA VAL A 214 28.83 -8.04 -13.67
C VAL A 214 28.43 -9.50 -13.76
N GLU A 215 29.31 -10.40 -13.35
CA GLU A 215 29.07 -11.84 -13.36
C GLU A 215 29.22 -12.43 -11.95
N PHE A 216 28.32 -13.36 -11.60
CA PHE A 216 28.39 -14.14 -10.37
C PHE A 216 28.71 -15.59 -10.73
N SER A 217 29.48 -16.26 -9.87
CA SER A 217 29.77 -17.68 -10.03
C SER A 217 28.58 -18.54 -9.60
N ARG A 218 27.93 -18.18 -8.48
CA ARG A 218 26.87 -18.97 -7.85
C ARG A 218 25.89 -18.11 -7.06
N LEU A 219 25.28 -17.12 -7.71
CA LEU A 219 24.25 -16.28 -7.10
C LEU A 219 23.05 -17.15 -6.68
N GLY A 220 22.66 -17.08 -5.41
CA GLY A 220 21.50 -17.81 -4.88
C GLY A 220 20.43 -16.92 -4.26
N LEU A 221 20.75 -15.68 -3.90
CA LEU A 221 19.79 -14.72 -3.35
C LEU A 221 20.04 -13.29 -3.87
N LEU A 222 18.96 -12.65 -4.31
CA LEU A 222 18.90 -11.24 -4.66
C LEU A 222 18.02 -10.50 -3.65
N VAL A 223 18.62 -9.59 -2.88
CA VAL A 223 17.92 -8.67 -2.00
C VAL A 223 17.78 -7.31 -2.67
N ILE A 224 16.58 -6.74 -2.71
CA ILE A 224 16.32 -5.39 -3.25
C ILE A 224 15.80 -4.51 -2.11
N ASP A 225 16.57 -3.51 -1.69
CA ASP A 225 16.14 -2.57 -0.65
C ASP A 225 15.47 -1.32 -1.24
N GLU A 226 14.49 -0.77 -0.54
CA GLU A 226 13.67 0.37 -0.98
C GLU A 226 13.19 0.21 -2.43
N GLU A 227 12.53 -0.92 -2.72
CA GLU A 227 12.12 -1.35 -4.07
C GLU A 227 11.39 -0.25 -4.86
N GLN A 228 10.62 0.60 -4.17
CA GLN A 228 9.88 1.71 -4.78
C GLN A 228 10.77 2.77 -5.42
N ARG A 229 12.09 2.78 -5.18
CA ARG A 229 13.05 3.67 -5.85
C ARG A 229 13.58 3.10 -7.17
N PHE A 230 13.37 1.81 -7.43
CA PHE A 230 13.83 1.15 -8.67
C PHE A 230 12.74 1.19 -9.74
N GLY A 231 13.14 1.50 -10.98
CA GLY A 231 12.22 1.49 -12.11
C GLY A 231 11.76 0.06 -12.45
N VAL A 232 10.50 -0.09 -12.88
CA VAL A 232 9.92 -1.40 -13.25
C VAL A 232 10.78 -2.15 -14.27
N LYS A 233 11.29 -1.45 -15.30
CA LYS A 233 12.17 -2.05 -16.31
C LYS A 233 13.47 -2.64 -15.72
N GLN A 234 14.03 -2.00 -14.70
CA GLN A 234 15.25 -2.48 -14.05
C GLN A 234 14.96 -3.76 -13.25
N LYS A 235 13.82 -3.81 -12.56
CA LYS A 235 13.36 -4.96 -11.78
C LYS A 235 13.02 -6.15 -12.68
N GLU A 236 12.32 -5.92 -13.78
CA GLU A 236 12.04 -6.96 -14.77
C GLU A 236 13.34 -7.51 -15.39
N ALA A 237 14.30 -6.64 -15.73
CA ALA A 237 15.59 -7.06 -16.27
C ALA A 237 16.38 -7.95 -15.28
N LEU A 238 16.35 -7.65 -13.98
CA LEU A 238 16.95 -8.48 -12.94
C LEU A 238 16.32 -9.87 -12.89
N LYS A 239 14.97 -9.93 -12.85
CA LYS A 239 14.22 -11.20 -12.77
C LYS A 239 14.39 -12.05 -14.03
N LEU A 240 14.54 -11.43 -15.20
CA LEU A 240 14.83 -12.13 -16.46
C LEU A 240 16.28 -12.61 -16.55
N ARG A 241 17.23 -11.88 -15.96
CA ARG A 241 18.65 -12.25 -15.94
C ARG A 241 18.91 -13.44 -15.02
N TRP A 242 18.20 -13.51 -13.89
CA TRP A 242 18.32 -14.56 -12.88
C TRP A 242 16.94 -15.13 -12.52
N PRO A 243 16.35 -15.94 -13.41
CA PRO A 243 14.99 -16.44 -13.26
C PRO A 243 14.83 -17.49 -12.15
N ASP A 244 15.91 -18.20 -11.82
CA ASP A 244 16.01 -19.31 -10.86
C ASP A 244 16.54 -18.87 -9.48
N VAL A 245 16.88 -17.59 -9.32
CA VAL A 245 17.42 -17.02 -8.08
C VAL A 245 16.29 -16.48 -7.20
N ASP A 246 16.38 -16.75 -5.90
CA ASP A 246 15.47 -16.22 -4.89
C ASP A 246 15.54 -14.70 -4.81
N VAL A 247 14.38 -14.04 -4.78
CA VAL A 247 14.27 -12.58 -4.71
C VAL A 247 13.55 -12.17 -3.43
N LEU A 248 14.25 -11.39 -2.59
CA LEU A 248 13.71 -10.75 -1.40
C LEU A 248 13.70 -9.23 -1.60
N ALA A 249 12.53 -8.65 -1.79
CA ALA A 249 12.40 -7.20 -1.83
C ALA A 249 11.98 -6.63 -0.47
N MET A 250 12.41 -5.41 -0.18
CA MET A 250 12.04 -4.66 1.01
C MET A 250 11.51 -3.28 0.62
N SER A 251 10.45 -2.84 1.30
CA SER A 251 9.90 -1.49 1.12
C SER A 251 9.51 -0.87 2.45
N ALA A 252 9.80 0.43 2.59
CA ALA A 252 9.34 1.23 3.72
C ALA A 252 7.86 1.64 3.61
N THR A 253 7.29 1.66 2.40
CA THR A 253 5.91 2.11 2.19
C THR A 253 4.94 0.93 2.29
N PRO A 254 4.02 0.90 3.27
CA PRO A 254 2.99 -0.13 3.32
C PRO A 254 2.13 -0.06 2.05
N ILE A 255 2.04 -1.18 1.35
CA ILE A 255 1.16 -1.34 0.20
C ILE A 255 -0.30 -1.29 0.69
N PRO A 256 -1.21 -0.54 0.05
CA PRO A 256 -2.64 -0.58 0.38
C PRO A 256 -3.14 -2.02 0.38
N ARG A 257 -3.95 -2.39 1.38
CA ARG A 257 -4.50 -3.75 1.48
C ARG A 257 -5.23 -4.18 0.21
N THR A 258 -5.86 -3.25 -0.52
CA THR A 258 -6.49 -3.51 -1.82
C THR A 258 -5.48 -3.92 -2.89
N LEU A 259 -4.32 -3.27 -2.97
CA LEU A 259 -3.25 -3.68 -3.88
C LEU A 259 -2.60 -4.99 -3.40
N HIS A 260 -2.46 -5.20 -2.09
CA HIS A 260 -2.00 -6.48 -1.55
C HIS A 260 -2.93 -7.60 -2.00
N MET A 261 -4.24 -7.51 -1.74
CA MET A 261 -5.24 -8.48 -2.18
C MET A 261 -5.21 -8.72 -3.70
N SER A 262 -5.00 -7.67 -4.50
CA SER A 262 -4.86 -7.80 -5.96
C SER A 262 -3.62 -8.59 -6.42
N LEU A 263 -2.58 -8.62 -5.59
CA LEU A 263 -1.32 -9.29 -5.87
C LEU A 263 -1.19 -10.65 -5.15
N ILE A 264 -2.13 -11.01 -4.28
CA ILE A 264 -2.14 -12.28 -3.55
C ILE A 264 -2.05 -13.43 -4.56
N GLY A 265 -1.01 -14.27 -4.42
CA GLY A 265 -0.68 -15.42 -5.26
C GLY A 265 -0.03 -15.11 -6.61
N ILE A 266 0.32 -13.85 -6.91
CA ILE A 266 1.38 -13.51 -7.89
C ILE A 266 2.67 -13.19 -7.15
N ARG A 267 2.55 -12.58 -5.95
CA ARG A 267 3.70 -12.20 -5.14
C ARG A 267 3.38 -12.39 -3.66
N ASP A 268 4.28 -13.05 -2.95
CA ASP A 268 4.14 -13.24 -1.51
C ASP A 268 4.57 -11.98 -0.76
N ILE A 269 3.78 -11.55 0.22
CA ILE A 269 4.03 -10.33 1.00
C ILE A 269 4.02 -10.66 2.48
N SER A 270 5.02 -10.20 3.22
CA SER A 270 5.04 -10.23 4.69
C SER A 270 5.01 -8.81 5.23
N LEU A 271 4.13 -8.54 6.19
CA LEU A 271 3.96 -7.24 6.82
C LEU A 271 4.63 -7.21 8.20
N ILE A 272 5.32 -6.11 8.50
CA ILE A 272 5.86 -5.80 9.83
C ILE A 272 5.21 -4.50 10.30
N GLU A 273 4.25 -4.62 11.22
CA GLU A 273 3.43 -3.50 11.73
C GLU A 273 3.88 -3.05 13.14
N THR A 274 4.48 -3.96 13.90
CA THR A 274 4.92 -3.74 15.28
C THR A 274 6.32 -3.10 15.31
N ALA A 275 6.42 -1.91 15.91
CA ALA A 275 7.70 -1.25 16.13
C ALA A 275 8.52 -1.93 17.26
N PRO A 276 9.87 -1.94 17.19
CA PRO A 276 10.70 -2.45 18.28
C PRO A 276 10.57 -1.64 19.58
N VAL A 277 10.62 -2.33 20.73
CA VAL A 277 10.38 -1.80 22.09
C VAL A 277 11.32 -0.63 22.50
N ALA A 278 12.46 -0.45 21.83
CA ALA A 278 13.47 0.54 22.20
C ALA A 278 13.24 1.98 21.66
N ARG A 279 12.17 2.22 20.89
CA ARG A 279 11.94 3.51 20.23
C ARG A 279 11.16 4.48 21.13
N LYS A 280 11.76 5.61 21.49
CA LYS A 280 11.06 6.71 22.16
C LYS A 280 10.29 7.55 21.13
N PRO A 281 9.07 8.02 21.45
CA PRO A 281 8.31 8.89 20.55
C PRO A 281 9.06 10.20 20.32
N VAL A 282 8.97 10.76 19.10
CA VAL A 282 9.61 12.03 18.76
C VAL A 282 8.81 13.18 19.37
N LYS A 283 9.43 13.98 20.23
CA LYS A 283 8.79 15.18 20.80
C LYS A 283 8.68 16.24 19.70
N THR A 284 7.44 16.61 19.37
CA THR A 284 7.15 17.52 18.27
C THR A 284 6.75 18.88 18.82
N TYR A 285 7.34 19.95 18.27
CA TYR A 285 7.01 21.33 18.55
C TYR A 285 6.56 22.01 17.26
N VAL A 286 5.51 22.82 17.35
CA VAL A 286 4.98 23.63 16.24
C VAL A 286 4.83 25.05 16.74
N GLY A 287 5.36 26.02 16.01
CA GLY A 287 5.26 27.43 16.40
C GLY A 287 5.87 28.39 15.38
N GLU A 288 5.92 29.67 15.74
CA GLU A 288 6.58 30.70 14.95
C GLU A 288 8.10 30.56 14.99
N HIS A 289 8.76 30.95 13.89
CA HIS A 289 10.23 30.96 13.81
C HIS A 289 10.85 31.75 14.98
N ASP A 290 11.66 31.06 15.78
CA ASP A 290 12.33 31.61 16.95
C ASP A 290 13.82 31.22 16.94
N ASP A 291 14.68 32.22 16.69
CA ASP A 291 16.14 32.04 16.63
C ASP A 291 16.73 31.57 17.98
N LEU A 292 16.14 31.94 19.12
CA LEU A 292 16.60 31.52 20.44
C LEU A 292 16.30 30.03 20.63
N LEU A 293 15.08 29.59 20.32
CA LEU A 293 14.69 28.19 20.42
C LEU A 293 15.49 27.30 19.44
N ILE A 294 15.73 27.80 18.22
CA ILE A 294 16.60 27.13 17.24
C ILE A 294 18.02 26.95 17.80
N LYS A 295 18.59 28.01 18.37
CA LYS A 295 19.93 27.95 18.98
C LYS A 295 19.98 26.96 20.14
N GLU A 296 18.99 26.96 21.02
CA GLU A 296 18.89 26.00 22.12
C GLU A 296 18.78 24.55 21.62
N ALA A 297 17.97 24.31 20.59
CA ALA A 297 17.82 23.00 19.98
C ALA A 297 19.15 22.49 19.37
N LEU A 298 19.85 23.36 18.65
CA LEU A 298 21.17 23.07 18.07
C LEU A 298 22.20 22.77 19.17
N VAL A 299 22.36 23.65 20.15
CA VAL A 299 23.34 23.49 21.24
C VAL A 299 23.07 22.22 22.05
N ARG A 300 21.79 21.91 22.33
CA ARG A 300 21.40 20.70 23.05
C ARG A 300 21.80 19.43 22.33
N GLU A 301 21.54 19.34 21.03
CA GLU A 301 21.89 18.14 20.23
C GLU A 301 23.41 17.99 20.10
N LEU A 302 24.10 19.10 19.82
CA LEU A 302 25.55 19.12 19.66
C LEU A 302 26.27 18.80 20.98
N GLY A 303 25.74 19.27 22.11
CA GLY A 303 26.28 19.02 23.45
C GLY A 303 26.27 17.54 23.85
N ARG A 304 25.30 16.76 23.34
CA ARG A 304 25.26 15.30 23.51
C ARG A 304 25.97 14.51 22.40
N GLY A 305 26.73 15.19 21.53
CA GLY A 305 27.51 14.59 20.45
C GLY A 305 26.71 14.19 19.20
N GLY A 306 25.41 14.49 19.18
CA GLY A 306 24.50 14.18 18.08
C GLY A 306 24.66 15.09 16.87
N GLN A 307 23.82 14.85 15.86
CA GLN A 307 23.77 15.59 14.61
C GLN A 307 22.37 16.17 14.39
N VAL A 308 22.28 17.27 13.64
CA VAL A 308 21.02 17.99 13.39
C VAL A 308 20.74 18.09 11.90
N TYR A 309 19.49 17.78 11.52
CA TYR A 309 18.94 18.21 10.24
C TYR A 309 18.29 19.58 10.38
N TYR A 310 18.66 20.52 9.52
CA TYR A 310 17.97 21.79 9.37
C TYR A 310 17.38 21.84 7.95
N LEU A 311 16.07 21.77 7.83
CA LEU A 311 15.37 21.80 6.55
C LEU A 311 15.00 23.24 6.19
N HIS A 312 15.46 23.71 5.03
CA HIS A 312 15.02 24.96 4.43
C HIS A 312 14.69 24.71 2.95
N ASN A 313 13.40 24.69 2.60
CA ASN A 313 12.94 24.26 1.28
C ASN A 313 12.99 25.36 0.20
N LYS A 314 14.10 26.11 0.15
CA LYS A 314 14.29 27.17 -0.85
C LYS A 314 15.79 27.36 -1.14
N VAL A 315 16.20 26.97 -2.35
CA VAL A 315 17.63 27.00 -2.74
C VAL A 315 18.14 28.44 -2.92
N ALA A 316 17.27 29.37 -3.33
CA ALA A 316 17.66 30.74 -3.67
C ALA A 316 18.28 31.52 -2.49
N ASP A 317 17.90 31.21 -1.26
CA ASP A 317 18.33 31.87 -0.02
C ASP A 317 18.98 30.90 0.98
N ILE A 318 19.26 29.65 0.60
CA ILE A 318 19.91 28.66 1.47
C ILE A 318 21.26 29.13 2.02
N GLU A 319 22.03 29.89 1.23
CA GLU A 319 23.32 30.43 1.69
C GLU A 319 23.14 31.53 2.76
N LYS A 320 22.03 32.28 2.72
CA LYS A 320 21.71 33.25 3.77
C LYS A 320 21.37 32.54 5.08
N VAL A 321 20.58 31.47 5.00
CA VAL A 321 20.23 30.64 6.16
C VAL A 321 21.48 29.98 6.74
N LYS A 322 22.40 29.48 5.89
CA LYS A 322 23.69 28.96 6.35
C LYS A 322 24.47 30.00 7.15
N GLN A 323 24.58 31.24 6.65
CA GLN A 323 25.27 32.32 7.38
C GLN A 323 24.59 32.64 8.71
N GLN A 324 23.24 32.60 8.77
CA GLN A 324 22.49 32.77 10.01
C GLN A 324 22.80 31.65 11.00
N LEU A 325 22.79 30.39 10.57
CA LEU A 325 23.14 29.24 11.41
C LEU A 325 24.58 29.29 11.91
N GLU A 326 25.53 29.70 11.08
CA GLU A 326 26.94 29.88 11.46
C GLU A 326 27.11 31.04 12.47
N ARG A 327 26.28 32.08 12.42
CA ARG A 327 26.25 33.12 13.48
C ARG A 327 25.68 32.59 14.80
N LEU A 328 24.68 31.71 14.74
CA LEU A 328 24.12 31.06 15.94
C LEU A 328 25.11 30.05 16.55
N LEU A 329 25.98 29.46 15.73
CA LEU A 329 26.97 28.43 16.09
C LEU A 329 28.39 28.79 15.61
N PRO A 330 29.04 29.81 16.20
CA PRO A 330 30.33 30.32 15.71
C PRO A 330 31.47 29.29 15.65
N ASP A 331 31.41 28.24 16.48
CA ASP A 331 32.44 27.19 16.55
C ASP A 331 32.15 25.96 15.68
N ARG A 332 31.08 25.98 14.87
CA ARG A 332 30.64 24.80 14.08
C ARG A 332 30.40 25.17 12.63
N LYS A 333 30.94 24.36 11.72
CA LYS A 333 30.67 24.47 10.28
C LYS A 333 29.33 23.82 9.95
N VAL A 334 28.55 24.49 9.11
CA VAL A 334 27.28 23.98 8.59
C VAL A 334 27.51 23.43 7.18
N LEU A 335 27.12 22.17 6.97
CA LEU A 335 27.18 21.54 5.65
C LEU A 335 25.88 21.83 4.90
N VAL A 336 25.96 22.09 3.59
CA VAL A 336 24.79 22.38 2.74
C VAL A 336 24.59 21.27 1.73
N GLY A 337 23.37 20.74 1.63
CA GLY A 337 22.97 19.76 0.62
C GLY A 337 21.61 20.12 -0.02
N HIS A 338 21.52 20.25 -1.33
CA HIS A 338 20.24 20.53 -2.00
C HIS A 338 20.10 19.83 -3.36
N GLY A 339 18.86 19.67 -3.83
CA GLY A 339 18.55 18.90 -5.04
C GLY A 339 19.11 19.47 -6.35
N GLN A 340 19.44 20.76 -6.41
CA GLN A 340 20.12 21.37 -7.57
C GLN A 340 21.62 21.07 -7.64
N MET A 341 22.20 20.42 -6.62
CA MET A 341 23.59 19.97 -6.68
C MET A 341 23.72 18.84 -7.70
N ARG A 342 24.89 18.74 -8.34
CA ARG A 342 25.22 17.55 -9.11
C ARG A 342 25.16 16.32 -8.20
N GLU A 343 24.69 15.20 -8.75
CA GLU A 343 24.45 13.95 -8.02
C GLU A 343 25.71 13.48 -7.26
N ASP A 344 26.88 13.55 -7.91
CA ASP A 344 28.17 13.22 -7.31
C ASP A 344 28.51 14.06 -6.07
N ARG A 345 28.36 15.38 -6.18
CA ARG A 345 28.59 16.32 -5.08
C ARG A 345 27.61 16.13 -3.93
N LEU A 346 26.36 15.81 -4.25
CA LEU A 346 25.34 15.56 -3.24
C LEU A 346 25.64 14.28 -2.45
N GLU A 347 26.04 13.20 -3.14
CA GLU A 347 26.45 11.95 -2.51
C GLU A 347 27.66 12.14 -1.58
N GLU A 348 28.67 12.92 -2.00
CA GLU A 348 29.82 13.28 -1.16
C GLU A 348 29.41 14.03 0.12
N VAL A 349 28.51 15.00 0.00
CA VAL A 349 27.97 15.78 1.13
C VAL A 349 27.26 14.85 2.12
N MET A 350 26.36 13.99 1.62
CA MET A 350 25.62 13.07 2.48
C MET A 350 26.52 12.03 3.13
N HIS A 351 27.55 11.54 2.42
CA HIS A 351 28.53 10.62 2.98
C HIS A 351 29.37 11.27 4.09
N ALA A 352 29.87 12.49 3.87
CA ALA A 352 30.61 13.25 4.88
C ALA A 352 29.77 13.51 6.14
N PHE A 353 28.48 13.81 5.97
CA PHE A 353 27.56 13.96 7.09
C PHE A 353 27.31 12.64 7.82
N SER A 354 27.09 11.53 7.09
CA SER A 354 26.90 10.19 7.67
C SER A 354 28.11 9.72 8.51
N LEU A 355 29.32 10.06 8.07
CA LEU A 355 30.57 9.82 8.82
C LEU A 355 30.73 10.68 10.09
N GLY A 356 29.84 11.65 10.32
CA GLY A 356 29.91 12.56 11.45
C GLY A 356 30.97 13.65 11.31
N ALA A 357 31.53 13.87 10.12
CA ALA A 357 32.50 14.93 9.85
C ALA A 357 31.91 16.33 10.03
N TYR A 358 30.59 16.45 9.83
CA TYR A 358 29.80 17.65 10.10
C TYR A 358 28.66 17.32 11.05
N LYS A 359 28.33 18.26 11.94
CA LYS A 359 27.28 18.05 12.95
C LYS A 359 25.93 18.68 12.60
N VAL A 360 25.91 19.62 11.65
CA VAL A 360 24.68 20.26 11.16
C VAL A 360 24.65 20.15 9.64
N LEU A 361 23.56 19.59 9.12
CA LEU A 361 23.25 19.58 7.69
C LEU A 361 22.06 20.50 7.43
N LEU A 362 22.32 21.59 6.71
CA LEU A 362 21.30 22.44 6.11
C LEU A 362 20.91 21.85 4.75
N ALA A 363 19.65 21.44 4.61
CA ALA A 363 19.20 20.78 3.40
C ALA A 363 17.81 21.18 2.93
N THR A 364 17.54 20.94 1.65
CA THR A 364 16.16 20.92 1.13
C THR A 364 15.52 19.56 1.41
N THR A 365 14.38 19.25 0.78
CA THR A 365 13.68 17.95 0.88
C THR A 365 14.51 16.72 0.45
N ILE A 366 15.79 16.87 0.09
CA ILE A 366 16.69 15.74 -0.18
C ILE A 366 16.81 14.76 1.01
N ILE A 367 16.66 15.25 2.25
CA ILE A 367 16.73 14.41 3.46
C ILE A 367 15.47 13.56 3.66
N GLU A 368 14.41 13.84 2.90
CA GLU A 368 13.23 12.98 2.79
C GLU A 368 13.61 11.61 2.18
N ASN A 369 14.68 11.57 1.37
CA ASN A 369 15.08 10.39 0.62
C ASN A 369 16.10 9.53 1.40
N GLY A 370 15.59 8.62 2.24
CA GLY A 370 16.21 7.33 2.51
C GLY A 370 17.41 7.27 3.45
N LEU A 371 17.95 8.38 3.96
CA LEU A 371 19.17 8.35 4.76
C LEU A 371 18.88 8.13 6.25
N ASP A 372 19.31 6.97 6.74
CA ASP A 372 19.25 6.60 8.15
C ASP A 372 20.58 6.94 8.82
N ILE A 373 20.59 8.00 9.63
CA ILE A 373 21.77 8.39 10.39
C ILE A 373 21.41 8.33 11.87
N PRO A 374 21.80 7.26 12.61
CA PRO A 374 21.38 7.03 14.00
C PRO A 374 21.78 8.15 14.98
N THR A 375 22.81 8.91 14.64
CA THR A 375 23.29 10.06 15.41
C THR A 375 22.42 11.31 15.22
N VAL A 376 21.54 11.34 14.22
CA VAL A 376 20.63 12.46 13.98
C VAL A 376 19.36 12.29 14.81
N ASN A 377 19.25 13.06 15.88
CA ASN A 377 18.13 12.97 16.81
C ASN A 377 17.33 14.28 16.92
N THR A 378 17.72 15.33 16.20
CA THR A 378 16.96 16.58 16.12
C THR A 378 16.78 17.00 14.66
N ILE A 379 15.55 17.32 14.29
CA ILE A 379 15.21 17.95 13.01
C ILE A 379 14.53 19.29 13.28
N ILE A 380 14.98 20.31 12.56
CA ILE A 380 14.40 21.66 12.55
C ILE A 380 13.90 21.91 11.14
N VAL A 381 12.63 22.24 11.00
CA VAL A 381 11.96 22.46 9.73
C VAL A 381 11.51 23.91 9.66
N ASP A 382 12.15 24.67 8.78
CA ASP A 382 11.78 26.04 8.48
C ASP A 382 10.70 26.09 7.40
N ASN A 383 9.81 27.09 7.51
CA ASN A 383 8.65 27.31 6.66
C ASN A 383 7.75 26.06 6.47
N ALA A 384 7.42 25.41 7.59
CA ALA A 384 6.62 24.19 7.61
C ALA A 384 5.21 24.36 7.01
N GLU A 385 4.69 25.59 6.91
CA GLU A 385 3.37 25.88 6.32
C GLU A 385 3.25 25.47 4.84
N TYR A 386 4.37 25.38 4.13
CA TYR A 386 4.38 24.95 2.72
C TYR A 386 4.49 23.44 2.54
N LEU A 387 4.65 22.67 3.63
CA LEU A 387 4.79 21.23 3.56
C LEU A 387 3.44 20.54 3.72
N GLY A 388 3.26 19.45 2.96
CA GLY A 388 2.14 18.55 3.18
C GLY A 388 2.30 17.75 4.47
N LEU A 389 1.19 17.29 5.05
CA LEU A 389 1.20 16.46 6.28
C LEU A 389 2.06 15.20 6.13
N ALA A 390 1.97 14.53 4.96
CA ALA A 390 2.77 13.36 4.65
C ALA A 390 4.28 13.65 4.63
N GLN A 391 4.69 14.77 4.05
CA GLN A 391 6.10 15.20 4.02
C GLN A 391 6.61 15.50 5.42
N MET A 392 5.84 16.24 6.22
CA MET A 392 6.19 16.53 7.62
C MET A 392 6.34 15.23 8.44
N HIS A 393 5.45 14.27 8.22
CA HIS A 393 5.53 12.96 8.87
C HIS A 393 6.78 12.17 8.45
N GLN A 394 7.13 12.15 7.16
CA GLN A 394 8.34 11.49 6.66
C GLN A 394 9.61 12.13 7.23
N LEU A 395 9.66 13.46 7.27
CA LEU A 395 10.77 14.22 7.86
C LEU A 395 10.91 13.94 9.37
N ARG A 396 9.78 13.90 10.10
CA ARG A 396 9.76 13.49 11.52
C ARG A 396 10.31 12.08 11.71
N GLY A 397 9.99 11.16 10.81
CA GLY A 397 10.50 9.78 10.81
C GLY A 397 12.00 9.64 10.50
N ARG A 398 12.67 10.71 10.08
CA ARG A 398 14.13 10.75 9.88
C ARG A 398 14.92 10.91 11.18
N VAL A 399 14.24 11.20 12.31
CA VAL A 399 14.85 11.29 13.64
C VAL A 399 14.21 10.30 14.62
N GLY A 400 14.88 10.05 15.75
CA GLY A 400 14.35 9.15 16.79
C GLY A 400 14.48 7.67 16.45
N ARG A 401 15.65 7.31 15.95
CA ARG A 401 16.02 5.93 15.60
C ARG A 401 16.91 5.25 16.66
N SER A 402 17.31 5.99 17.68
CA SER A 402 18.08 5.50 18.82
C SER A 402 17.22 5.49 20.09
N ALA A 403 17.75 4.91 21.18
CA ALA A 403 17.14 4.99 22.51
C ALA A 403 17.15 6.43 23.10
N VAL A 404 17.79 7.38 22.40
CA VAL A 404 17.88 8.79 22.78
C VAL A 404 16.60 9.51 22.37
N GLN A 405 16.09 10.36 23.27
CA GLN A 405 14.93 11.20 22.98
C GLN A 405 15.22 12.10 21.77
N ALA A 406 14.37 11.99 20.74
CA ALA A 406 14.43 12.84 19.56
C ALA A 406 13.43 13.98 19.60
N TYR A 407 13.74 15.03 18.83
CA TYR A 407 12.97 16.27 18.76
C TYR A 407 12.72 16.67 17.30
N ALA A 408 11.51 17.12 17.00
CA ALA A 408 11.14 17.70 15.72
C ALA A 408 10.52 19.09 15.94
N TYR A 409 11.11 20.11 15.33
CA TYR A 409 10.63 21.49 15.40
C TYR A 409 10.08 21.90 14.04
N PHE A 410 8.80 22.26 13.95
CA PHE A 410 8.17 22.78 12.76
C PHE A 410 7.87 24.26 12.95
N PHE A 411 8.63 25.11 12.27
CA PHE A 411 8.51 26.56 12.36
C PHE A 411 7.74 27.11 11.17
N HIS A 412 6.86 28.08 11.42
CA HIS A 412 6.23 28.87 10.38
C HIS A 412 6.66 30.34 10.42
N SER A 413 6.46 31.03 9.30
CA SER A 413 6.80 32.46 9.20
C SER A 413 6.04 33.31 10.23
N PRO A 414 6.71 34.21 10.99
CA PRO A 414 6.10 34.98 12.07
C PRO A 414 5.11 36.06 11.60
N ASN A 415 5.22 36.54 10.36
CA ASN A 415 4.38 37.62 9.82
C ASN A 415 3.37 37.13 8.76
N ARG A 416 3.05 35.84 8.76
CA ARG A 416 2.18 35.25 7.74
C ARG A 416 0.88 34.77 8.38
N VAL A 417 -0.24 35.19 7.80
CA VAL A 417 -1.54 34.59 8.10
C VAL A 417 -1.58 33.19 7.48
N LEU A 418 -1.67 32.17 8.34
CA LEU A 418 -1.80 30.78 7.90
C LEU A 418 -3.21 30.56 7.33
N THR A 419 -3.30 29.77 6.26
CA THR A 419 -4.61 29.28 5.78
C THR A 419 -5.17 28.27 6.78
N GLU A 420 -6.49 28.13 6.83
CA GLU A 420 -7.15 27.12 7.67
C GLU A 420 -6.62 25.71 7.38
N GLU A 421 -6.39 25.38 6.11
CA GLU A 421 -5.75 24.11 5.72
C GLU A 421 -4.34 23.96 6.32
N SER A 422 -3.51 25.00 6.27
CA SER A 422 -2.15 24.96 6.82
C SER A 422 -2.16 24.83 8.34
N GLN A 423 -3.08 25.52 9.02
CA GLN A 423 -3.29 25.39 10.45
C GLN A 423 -3.72 23.97 10.82
N ASN A 424 -4.72 23.41 10.13
CA ASN A 424 -5.20 22.05 10.36
C ASN A 424 -4.08 21.01 10.15
N ARG A 425 -3.23 21.16 9.14
CA ARG A 425 -2.07 20.28 8.92
C ARG A 425 -1.01 20.40 10.02
N LEU A 426 -0.70 21.61 10.46
CA LEU A 426 0.25 21.87 11.56
C LEU A 426 -0.30 21.37 12.91
N HIS A 427 -1.60 21.50 13.15
CA HIS A 427 -2.26 20.93 14.32
C HIS A 427 -2.28 19.40 14.28
N ALA A 428 -2.54 18.82 13.10
CA ALA A 428 -2.51 17.39 12.89
C ALA A 428 -1.14 16.80 13.22
N ILE A 429 -0.03 17.34 12.70
CA ILE A 429 1.31 16.79 12.96
C ILE A 429 1.69 16.86 14.46
N TYR A 430 1.17 17.85 15.19
CA TYR A 430 1.32 17.97 16.64
C TYR A 430 0.49 16.91 17.39
N ASN A 431 -0.78 16.72 17.02
CA ASN A 431 -1.70 15.79 17.68
C ASN A 431 -1.40 14.31 17.36
N TYR A 432 -0.93 13.99 16.14
CA TYR A 432 -0.53 12.64 15.71
C TYR A 432 0.87 12.24 16.22
N ALA A 433 1.26 12.69 17.42
CA ALA A 433 2.55 12.38 18.05
C ALA A 433 2.65 10.94 18.60
N TYR A 434 1.60 10.12 18.49
CA TYR A 434 1.62 8.71 18.89
C TYR A 434 2.13 7.78 17.77
N LEU A 435 2.85 6.73 18.17
CA LEU A 435 3.28 5.66 17.27
C LEU A 435 2.03 4.94 16.70
N GLY A 436 1.94 4.81 15.37
CA GLY A 436 0.82 4.16 14.67
C GLY A 436 0.20 4.99 13.53
N ALA A 437 0.21 6.33 13.64
CA ALA A 437 -0.35 7.24 12.63
C ALA A 437 0.37 7.20 11.26
N GLY A 438 1.58 6.62 11.20
CA GLY A 438 2.35 6.47 9.98
C GLY A 438 1.69 5.58 8.94
N TYR A 439 0.83 4.64 9.36
CA TYR A 439 0.12 3.73 8.45
C TYR A 439 -0.93 4.47 7.61
N GLU A 440 -1.81 5.25 8.23
CA GLU A 440 -2.83 6.03 7.50
C GLU A 440 -2.21 7.12 6.62
N ILE A 441 -1.16 7.78 7.12
CA ILE A 441 -0.45 8.81 6.37
C ILE A 441 0.33 8.19 5.20
N ALA A 442 0.95 7.02 5.36
CA ALA A 442 1.64 6.34 4.28
C ALA A 442 0.69 5.71 3.26
N GLN A 443 -0.48 5.22 3.70
CA GLN A 443 -1.55 4.84 2.78
C GLN A 443 -2.06 6.04 1.98
N SER A 444 -2.18 7.20 2.62
CA SER A 444 -2.56 8.45 1.93
C SER A 444 -1.45 8.90 0.98
N ASP A 445 -0.18 8.84 1.38
CA ASP A 445 0.98 9.18 0.55
C ASP A 445 1.14 8.24 -0.65
N LEU A 446 0.91 6.93 -0.50
CA LEU A 446 0.94 5.98 -1.61
C LEU A 446 -0.28 6.15 -2.53
N ARG A 447 -1.45 6.53 -2.00
CA ARG A 447 -2.61 6.95 -2.80
C ARG A 447 -2.33 8.23 -3.59
N ILE A 448 -1.63 9.20 -3.00
CA ILE A 448 -1.26 10.50 -3.58
C ILE A 448 -0.12 10.37 -4.61
N ARG A 449 0.95 9.63 -4.30
CA ARG A 449 2.06 9.35 -5.23
C ARG A 449 1.66 8.37 -6.35
N GLY A 450 0.58 7.62 -6.14
CA GLY A 450 0.08 6.55 -7.00
C GLY A 450 0.95 5.29 -6.95
N ALA A 451 0.40 4.11 -7.24
CA ALA A 451 1.18 2.86 -7.37
C ALA A 451 2.12 2.82 -8.61
N GLY A 452 2.48 3.97 -9.17
CA GLY A 452 3.29 4.11 -10.39
C GLY A 452 4.66 3.44 -10.30
N ASN A 453 5.22 3.22 -9.10
CA ASN A 453 6.50 2.52 -8.94
C ASN A 453 6.36 0.99 -8.82
N LEU A 454 5.17 0.50 -8.44
CA LEU A 454 4.87 -0.93 -8.41
C LEU A 454 4.45 -1.44 -9.79
N LEU A 455 3.69 -0.63 -10.54
CA LEU A 455 3.07 -1.06 -11.81
C LEU A 455 3.61 -0.32 -13.05
N GLY A 456 4.35 0.78 -12.87
CA GLY A 456 5.03 1.53 -13.94
C GLY A 456 4.40 2.89 -14.27
N ALA A 457 5.19 3.78 -14.87
CA ALA A 457 4.79 5.17 -15.15
C ALA A 457 3.57 5.29 -16.08
N ALA A 458 3.42 4.39 -17.05
CA ALA A 458 2.24 4.34 -17.93
C ALA A 458 0.95 4.01 -17.16
N GLN A 459 1.06 3.16 -16.13
CA GLN A 459 -0.07 2.68 -15.32
C GLN A 459 -0.57 3.75 -14.34
N SER A 460 0.32 4.62 -13.85
CA SER A 460 -0.05 5.77 -13.02
C SER A 460 -1.03 6.71 -13.75
N GLY A 461 -0.88 6.88 -15.07
CA GLY A 461 -1.80 7.66 -15.89
C GLY A 461 -3.20 7.04 -16.04
N LEU A 462 -3.30 5.71 -16.01
CA LEU A 462 -4.57 4.98 -16.08
C LEU A 462 -5.28 4.98 -14.72
N ALA A 463 -4.55 4.74 -13.63
CA ALA A 463 -5.09 4.84 -12.27
C ALA A 463 -5.63 6.24 -11.95
N ARG A 464 -5.00 7.32 -12.46
CA ARG A 464 -5.55 8.68 -12.35
C ARG A 464 -6.86 8.87 -13.10
N GLN A 465 -7.08 8.20 -14.23
CA GLN A 465 -8.29 8.41 -15.03
C GLN A 465 -9.53 7.80 -14.38
N VAL A 466 -9.39 6.64 -13.73
CA VAL A 466 -10.55 5.92 -13.15
C VAL A 466 -10.59 5.92 -11.63
N GLY A 467 -9.53 6.38 -10.97
CA GLY A 467 -9.35 6.29 -9.54
C GLY A 467 -8.51 5.07 -9.15
N PHE A 468 -7.61 5.27 -8.19
CA PHE A 468 -6.64 4.25 -7.78
C PHE A 468 -7.30 2.99 -7.19
N GLU A 469 -8.36 3.17 -6.39
CA GLU A 469 -9.08 2.07 -5.73
C GLU A 469 -9.73 1.14 -6.75
N TYR A 470 -10.50 1.71 -7.69
CA TYR A 470 -11.14 0.97 -8.77
C TYR A 470 -10.12 0.27 -9.70
N TYR A 471 -9.00 0.93 -9.98
CA TYR A 471 -7.92 0.32 -10.76
C TYR A 471 -7.31 -0.93 -10.08
N CYS A 472 -7.12 -0.90 -8.75
CA CYS A 472 -6.63 -2.07 -8.01
C CYS A 472 -7.63 -3.23 -8.02
N GLU A 473 -8.93 -2.93 -7.90
CA GLU A 473 -10.00 -3.94 -7.99
C GLU A 473 -10.02 -4.61 -9.36
N LEU A 474 -9.90 -3.82 -10.44
CA LEU A 474 -9.81 -4.35 -11.80
C LEU A 474 -8.60 -5.28 -11.99
N LEU A 475 -7.46 -4.92 -11.43
CA LEU A 475 -6.26 -5.74 -11.49
C LEU A 475 -6.45 -7.04 -10.70
N ALA A 476 -6.99 -6.96 -9.48
CA ALA A 476 -7.28 -8.13 -8.64
C ALA A 476 -8.17 -9.13 -9.36
N ARG A 477 -9.26 -8.64 -9.94
CA ARG A 477 -10.23 -9.44 -10.68
C ARG A 477 -9.58 -10.08 -11.91
N SER A 478 -8.86 -9.28 -12.71
CA SER A 478 -8.17 -9.79 -13.90
C SER A 478 -7.18 -10.91 -13.55
N VAL A 479 -6.44 -10.76 -12.44
CA VAL A 479 -5.52 -11.80 -11.96
C VAL A 479 -6.26 -13.06 -11.50
N SER A 480 -7.35 -12.91 -10.74
CA SER A 480 -8.17 -14.03 -10.30
C SER A 480 -8.78 -14.79 -11.48
N ASP A 481 -9.33 -14.06 -12.45
CA ASP A 481 -9.94 -14.61 -13.66
C ASP A 481 -8.91 -15.43 -14.46
N ILE A 482 -7.69 -14.92 -14.64
CA ILE A 482 -6.65 -15.66 -15.38
C ILE A 482 -6.14 -16.89 -14.60
N LYS A 483 -6.14 -16.86 -13.26
CA LYS A 483 -5.73 -18.01 -12.43
C LYS A 483 -6.77 -19.13 -12.41
N ALA A 484 -8.05 -18.81 -12.56
CA ALA A 484 -9.14 -19.79 -12.59
C ALA A 484 -9.18 -20.58 -13.91
N LEU A 485 -8.40 -20.19 -14.91
CA LEU A 485 -8.28 -20.87 -16.20
C LEU A 485 -7.20 -21.94 -16.15
N ASP A 486 -7.49 -23.10 -16.75
CA ASP A 486 -6.51 -24.15 -16.99
C ASP A 486 -5.45 -23.69 -18.03
N GLU A 487 -4.27 -24.33 -18.01
CA GLU A 487 -3.10 -23.97 -18.83
C GLU A 487 -3.36 -23.95 -20.35
N ALA A 488 -4.38 -24.68 -20.82
CA ALA A 488 -4.73 -24.76 -22.23
C ALA A 488 -5.58 -23.58 -22.74
N ASP A 489 -6.22 -22.82 -21.85
CA ASP A 489 -7.26 -21.84 -22.22
C ASP A 489 -6.75 -20.39 -22.26
N ILE A 490 -5.47 -20.16 -21.94
CA ILE A 490 -4.89 -18.79 -21.89
C ILE A 490 -4.69 -18.19 -23.28
N GLU A 491 -4.44 -19.01 -24.31
CA GLU A 491 -4.37 -18.56 -25.71
C GLU A 491 -5.77 -18.24 -26.28
N GLU A 492 -6.81 -19.00 -25.93
CA GLU A 492 -8.21 -18.72 -26.33
C GLU A 492 -8.81 -17.49 -25.63
N TRP A 493 -8.10 -16.93 -24.66
CA TRP A 493 -8.56 -15.81 -23.84
C TRP A 493 -8.33 -14.43 -24.49
N GLU A 494 -7.63 -14.34 -25.63
CA GLU A 494 -7.55 -13.08 -26.40
C GLU A 494 -8.92 -12.63 -26.96
N ASP A 495 -9.84 -13.57 -27.18
CA ASP A 495 -11.14 -13.31 -27.83
C ASP A 495 -12.36 -13.41 -26.89
N ARG A 496 -12.18 -13.75 -25.60
CA ARG A 496 -13.31 -13.68 -24.64
C ARG A 496 -13.63 -12.21 -24.32
N PRO A 497 -14.90 -11.79 -24.42
CA PRO A 497 -15.29 -10.46 -23.97
C PRO A 497 -14.94 -10.33 -22.48
N LEU A 498 -14.32 -9.19 -22.11
CA LEU A 498 -14.18 -8.77 -20.71
C LEU A 498 -15.48 -9.09 -19.99
N LEU A 499 -15.45 -9.89 -18.92
CA LEU A 499 -16.65 -10.20 -18.13
C LEU A 499 -17.36 -8.88 -17.87
N ALA A 500 -18.52 -8.69 -18.52
CA ALA A 500 -19.26 -7.46 -18.38
C ALA A 500 -19.51 -7.29 -16.89
N GLU A 501 -19.15 -6.14 -16.33
CA GLU A 501 -19.60 -5.83 -14.97
C GLU A 501 -21.13 -5.89 -14.99
N ARG A 502 -21.68 -6.93 -14.35
CA ARG A 502 -23.11 -6.99 -14.11
C ARG A 502 -23.48 -5.72 -13.33
N PRO A 503 -24.47 -4.94 -13.80
CA PRO A 503 -24.97 -3.83 -13.01
C PRO A 503 -25.34 -4.36 -11.63
N GLY A 504 -24.82 -3.81 -10.53
CA GLY A 504 -25.15 -4.32 -9.19
C GLY A 504 -26.68 -4.42 -8.93
N THR A 505 -27.07 -5.47 -8.23
CA THR A 505 -28.47 -5.81 -7.92
C THR A 505 -29.20 -4.65 -7.23
N GLN A 506 -30.41 -4.35 -7.69
CA GLN A 506 -31.26 -3.30 -7.13
C GLN A 506 -32.37 -3.92 -6.28
N ILE A 507 -32.47 -3.49 -5.01
CA ILE A 507 -33.51 -3.93 -4.08
C ILE A 507 -34.43 -2.75 -3.78
N ASP A 508 -35.66 -2.79 -4.31
CA ASP A 508 -36.69 -1.78 -4.03
C ASP A 508 -37.73 -2.33 -3.05
N MET A 509 -37.43 -2.16 -1.77
CA MET A 509 -38.30 -2.54 -0.65
C MET A 509 -39.04 -1.31 -0.11
N PRO A 510 -40.33 -1.44 0.24
CA PRO A 510 -41.10 -0.35 0.83
C PRO A 510 -40.82 -0.19 2.35
N LEU A 511 -39.54 -0.23 2.74
CA LEU A 511 -39.05 -0.08 4.11
C LEU A 511 -38.27 1.24 4.29
N PRO A 512 -38.40 1.93 5.42
CA PRO A 512 -37.49 3.01 5.78
C PRO A 512 -36.11 2.41 6.10
N ALA A 513 -35.12 2.69 5.26
CA ALA A 513 -33.74 2.20 5.39
C ALA A 513 -32.77 3.38 5.33
N TYR A 514 -32.33 3.84 6.50
CA TYR A 514 -31.40 4.96 6.67
C TYR A 514 -30.78 4.96 8.07
N ILE A 515 -29.73 5.76 8.26
CA ILE A 515 -29.16 6.06 9.58
C ILE A 515 -29.75 7.39 10.09
N PRO A 516 -30.56 7.37 11.17
CA PRO A 516 -31.14 8.57 11.76
C PRO A 516 -30.09 9.55 12.33
N GLU A 517 -30.37 10.85 12.29
CA GLU A 517 -29.47 11.91 12.79
C GLU A 517 -29.33 11.92 14.31
N ASP A 518 -30.33 11.42 15.02
CA ASP A 518 -30.33 11.21 16.46
C ASP A 518 -29.54 9.96 16.88
N TYR A 519 -29.24 9.05 15.94
CA TYR A 519 -28.40 7.88 16.19
C TYR A 519 -26.93 8.17 15.88
N ILE A 520 -26.64 8.81 14.75
CA ILE A 520 -25.31 9.31 14.39
C ILE A 520 -25.43 10.76 13.94
N ASP A 521 -24.98 11.68 14.80
CA ASP A 521 -25.08 13.13 14.63
C ASP A 521 -24.02 13.70 13.67
N ASP A 522 -22.81 13.12 13.67
CA ASP A 522 -21.74 13.50 12.74
C ASP A 522 -22.06 13.03 11.30
N PRO A 523 -22.26 13.95 10.34
CA PRO A 523 -22.58 13.61 8.96
C PRO A 523 -21.43 12.88 8.23
N VAL A 524 -20.17 13.13 8.61
CA VAL A 524 -19.00 12.46 8.02
C VAL A 524 -18.97 11.01 8.48
N LEU A 525 -19.09 10.78 9.79
CA LEU A 525 -19.13 9.45 10.38
C LEU A 525 -20.33 8.64 9.84
N ARG A 526 -21.50 9.28 9.74
CA ARG A 526 -22.70 8.66 9.17
C ARG A 526 -22.48 8.20 7.73
N LEU A 527 -21.84 9.03 6.90
CA LEU A 527 -21.50 8.64 5.52
C LEU A 527 -20.49 7.47 5.48
N GLU A 528 -19.51 7.45 6.38
CA GLU A 528 -18.55 6.34 6.50
C GLU A 528 -19.25 5.04 6.88
N MET A 529 -20.13 5.05 7.89
CA MET A 529 -20.92 3.87 8.28
C MET A 529 -21.85 3.40 7.17
N LEU A 530 -22.51 4.32 6.45
CA LEU A 530 -23.34 3.95 5.29
C LEU A 530 -22.52 3.24 4.20
N ARG A 531 -21.29 3.68 3.95
CA ARG A 531 -20.39 3.03 2.97
C ARG A 531 -19.90 1.67 3.44
N GLU A 532 -19.60 1.54 4.73
CA GLU A 532 -19.21 0.27 5.35
C GLU A 532 -20.34 -0.75 5.25
N ILE A 533 -21.56 -0.36 5.65
CA ILE A 533 -22.77 -1.20 5.55
C ILE A 533 -23.04 -1.61 4.09
N ALA A 534 -22.92 -0.68 3.13
CA ALA A 534 -23.16 -0.98 1.72
C ALA A 534 -22.14 -1.95 1.10
N ALA A 535 -20.95 -2.09 1.71
CA ALA A 535 -19.86 -2.95 1.24
C ALA A 535 -19.86 -4.33 1.90
N LEU A 536 -20.77 -4.62 2.83
CA LEU A 536 -20.87 -5.92 3.49
C LEU A 536 -21.26 -7.00 2.47
N ASP A 537 -20.52 -8.10 2.46
CA ASP A 537 -20.64 -9.18 1.47
C ASP A 537 -20.97 -10.55 2.07
N SER A 538 -20.99 -10.65 3.41
CA SER A 538 -21.09 -11.91 4.15
C SER A 538 -21.91 -11.74 5.42
N GLU A 539 -22.61 -12.81 5.82
CA GLU A 539 -23.44 -12.79 7.03
C GLU A 539 -22.63 -12.51 8.30
N GLU A 540 -21.45 -13.11 8.43
CA GLU A 540 -20.52 -12.84 9.54
C GLU A 540 -20.11 -11.36 9.60
N SER A 541 -19.86 -10.72 8.45
CA SER A 541 -19.53 -9.30 8.41
C SER A 541 -20.71 -8.42 8.83
N VAL A 542 -21.94 -8.81 8.47
CA VAL A 542 -23.15 -8.12 8.91
C VAL A 542 -23.32 -8.26 10.42
N GLU A 543 -23.16 -9.44 11.00
CA GLU A 543 -23.26 -9.67 12.44
C GLU A 543 -22.20 -8.88 13.23
N ARG A 544 -20.96 -8.89 12.77
CA ARG A 544 -19.87 -8.12 13.40
C ARG A 544 -20.16 -6.62 13.36
N THR A 545 -20.63 -6.10 12.23
CA THR A 545 -20.95 -4.68 12.08
C THR A 545 -22.16 -4.29 12.93
N THR A 546 -23.14 -5.18 13.03
CA THR A 546 -24.30 -5.02 13.92
C THR A 546 -23.84 -4.86 15.37
N ALA A 547 -22.95 -5.74 15.85
CA ALA A 547 -22.40 -5.66 17.19
C ALA A 547 -21.56 -4.39 17.43
N ASP A 548 -20.75 -3.96 16.45
CA ASP A 548 -19.95 -2.73 16.55
C ASP A 548 -20.84 -1.47 16.64
N LEU A 549 -21.90 -1.41 15.83
CA LEU A 549 -22.86 -0.30 15.89
C LEU A 549 -23.57 -0.24 17.25
N GLU A 550 -23.98 -1.39 17.78
CA GLU A 550 -24.62 -1.48 19.10
C GLU A 550 -23.69 -1.07 20.24
N ASP A 551 -22.42 -1.50 20.20
CA ASP A 551 -21.41 -1.15 21.22
C ASP A 551 -21.09 0.35 21.20
N ARG A 552 -21.00 0.95 20.02
CA ARG A 552 -20.57 2.35 19.85
C ARG A 552 -21.69 3.36 20.02
N PHE A 553 -22.89 3.05 19.54
CA PHE A 553 -24.00 4.02 19.43
C PHE A 553 -25.26 3.58 20.19
N GLY A 554 -25.26 2.38 20.79
CA GLY A 554 -26.41 1.83 21.49
C GLY A 554 -27.39 1.11 20.56
N PRO A 555 -28.61 0.78 21.04
CA PRO A 555 -29.53 -0.11 20.35
C PRO A 555 -29.92 0.40 18.97
N LEU A 556 -29.97 -0.50 17.99
CA LEU A 556 -30.23 -0.17 16.59
C LEU A 556 -31.66 0.38 16.39
N PRO A 557 -31.81 1.57 15.79
CA PRO A 557 -33.12 2.05 15.34
C PRO A 557 -33.70 1.13 14.27
N GLY A 558 -35.03 1.04 14.18
CA GLY A 558 -35.70 0.21 13.18
C GLY A 558 -35.29 0.53 11.73
N ALA A 559 -34.98 1.79 11.43
CA ALA A 559 -34.48 2.19 10.11
C ALA A 559 -33.08 1.65 9.79
N VAL A 560 -32.21 1.47 10.79
CA VAL A 560 -30.87 0.88 10.63
C VAL A 560 -30.97 -0.63 10.51
N HIS A 561 -31.85 -1.26 11.29
CA HIS A 561 -32.14 -2.69 11.16
C HIS A 561 -32.65 -3.01 9.75
N ASN A 562 -33.60 -2.23 9.22
CA ASN A 562 -34.09 -2.38 7.85
C ASN A 562 -32.99 -2.20 6.80
N LEU A 563 -32.06 -1.28 7.03
CA LEU A 563 -30.92 -1.08 6.13
C LEU A 563 -30.04 -2.34 6.06
N LEU A 564 -29.71 -2.95 7.19
CA LEU A 564 -28.94 -4.19 7.24
C LEU A 564 -29.68 -5.35 6.55
N GLN A 565 -31.00 -5.46 6.73
CA GLN A 565 -31.84 -6.45 6.05
C GLN A 565 -31.85 -6.27 4.53
N VAL A 566 -31.92 -5.03 4.04
CA VAL A 566 -31.83 -4.73 2.61
C VAL A 566 -30.48 -5.15 2.03
N ILE A 567 -29.38 -4.98 2.76
CA ILE A 567 -28.05 -5.44 2.34
C ILE A 567 -27.96 -6.97 2.33
N LYS A 568 -28.49 -7.67 3.35
CA LYS A 568 -28.58 -9.14 3.35
C LYS A 568 -29.34 -9.64 2.11
N LEU A 569 -30.50 -9.05 1.83
CA LEU A 569 -31.31 -9.37 0.64
C LEU A 569 -30.56 -9.09 -0.66
N LYS A 570 -29.85 -7.96 -0.75
CA LYS A 570 -29.01 -7.61 -1.92
C LYS A 570 -27.96 -8.69 -2.17
N ASN A 571 -27.28 -9.15 -1.12
CA ASN A 571 -26.23 -10.17 -1.23
C ASN A 571 -26.78 -11.52 -1.69
N ALA A 572 -27.87 -11.99 -1.08
CA ALA A 572 -28.54 -13.22 -1.48
C ALA A 572 -29.09 -13.16 -2.92
N ALA A 573 -29.68 -12.03 -3.29
CA ALA A 573 -30.19 -11.78 -4.63
C ALA A 573 -29.06 -11.73 -5.69
N SER A 574 -27.95 -11.06 -5.36
CA SER A 574 -26.77 -10.99 -6.22
C SER A 574 -26.15 -12.37 -6.45
N ALA A 575 -26.10 -13.22 -5.41
CA ALA A 575 -25.55 -14.58 -5.48
C ALA A 575 -26.30 -15.49 -6.48
N ILE A 576 -27.57 -15.21 -6.74
CA ILE A 576 -28.39 -15.95 -7.73
C ILE A 576 -28.55 -15.21 -9.07
N GLY A 577 -27.79 -14.13 -9.32
CA GLY A 577 -27.86 -13.41 -10.60
C GLY A 577 -29.14 -12.58 -10.78
N LEU A 578 -29.74 -12.09 -9.70
CA LEU A 578 -30.86 -11.18 -9.77
C LEU A 578 -30.38 -9.76 -10.10
N GLU A 579 -30.92 -9.14 -11.13
CA GLU A 579 -30.70 -7.73 -11.49
C GLU A 579 -31.51 -6.80 -10.60
N ARG A 580 -32.79 -7.13 -10.38
CA ARG A 580 -33.71 -6.26 -9.65
C ARG A 580 -34.78 -7.05 -8.91
N LEU A 581 -34.99 -6.70 -7.65
CA LEU A 581 -36.14 -7.07 -6.84
C LEU A 581 -37.00 -5.83 -6.61
N ASN A 582 -38.27 -5.88 -7.00
CA ASN A 582 -39.18 -4.75 -6.83
C ASN A 582 -40.52 -5.22 -6.25
N TYR A 583 -41.07 -4.46 -5.31
CA TYR A 583 -42.42 -4.69 -4.82
C TYR A 583 -43.46 -3.91 -5.64
N ASP A 584 -44.38 -4.62 -6.29
CA ASP A 584 -45.56 -4.04 -6.91
C ASP A 584 -46.71 -3.95 -5.89
N ARG A 585 -46.99 -2.72 -5.46
CA ARG A 585 -48.08 -2.40 -4.52
C ARG A 585 -49.47 -2.71 -5.07
N VAL A 586 -49.67 -2.68 -6.38
CA VAL A 586 -51.00 -2.91 -6.99
C VAL A 586 -51.29 -4.41 -7.08
N GLY A 587 -50.27 -5.20 -7.40
CA GLY A 587 -50.38 -6.65 -7.53
C GLY A 587 -50.12 -7.43 -6.23
N GLU A 588 -49.71 -6.76 -5.15
CA GLU A 588 -49.22 -7.36 -3.90
C GLU A 588 -48.24 -8.50 -4.18
N SER A 589 -47.25 -8.19 -5.01
CA SER A 589 -46.30 -9.18 -5.51
C SER A 589 -44.93 -8.57 -5.74
N PHE A 590 -43.91 -9.40 -5.60
CA PHE A 590 -42.53 -9.05 -5.93
C PHE A 590 -42.21 -9.47 -7.35
N THR A 591 -41.54 -8.59 -8.09
CA THR A 591 -40.95 -8.91 -9.38
C THR A 591 -39.45 -9.16 -9.20
N PHE A 592 -39.03 -10.37 -9.53
CA PHE A 592 -37.65 -10.83 -9.59
C PHE A 592 -37.21 -10.74 -11.05
N LYS A 593 -36.33 -9.79 -11.38
CA LYS A 593 -35.73 -9.66 -12.71
C LYS A 593 -34.29 -10.17 -12.64
N PHE A 594 -33.96 -11.17 -13.44
CA PHE A 594 -32.61 -11.73 -13.59
C PHE A 594 -31.85 -11.01 -14.70
N PHE A 595 -30.51 -11.05 -14.65
CA PHE A 595 -29.70 -10.48 -15.73
C PHE A 595 -29.92 -11.21 -17.06
N GLU A 596 -29.72 -10.49 -18.18
CA GLU A 596 -29.92 -11.05 -19.53
C GLU A 596 -28.95 -12.20 -19.86
N ASP A 597 -27.75 -12.19 -19.27
CA ASP A 597 -26.73 -13.24 -19.39
C ASP A 597 -26.93 -14.40 -18.40
N GLU A 598 -27.93 -14.33 -17.52
CA GLU A 598 -28.20 -15.39 -16.55
C GLU A 598 -28.90 -16.58 -17.24
N PRO A 599 -28.42 -17.82 -17.05
CA PRO A 599 -29.07 -18.99 -17.63
C PRO A 599 -30.52 -19.11 -17.17
N ASP A 600 -31.39 -19.66 -18.03
CA ASP A 600 -32.84 -19.80 -17.82
C ASP A 600 -33.27 -20.76 -16.67
N TRP A 601 -32.35 -21.09 -15.75
CA TRP A 601 -32.62 -21.98 -14.61
C TRP A 601 -33.74 -21.44 -13.71
N TYR A 602 -33.86 -20.11 -13.58
CA TYR A 602 -34.88 -19.43 -12.76
C TYR A 602 -36.31 -19.74 -13.21
N LYS A 603 -36.52 -20.22 -14.45
CA LYS A 603 -37.83 -20.71 -14.92
C LYS A 603 -38.35 -21.92 -14.13
N ARG A 604 -37.47 -22.59 -13.37
CA ARG A 604 -37.82 -23.69 -12.45
C ARG A 604 -38.28 -23.20 -11.07
N ALA A 605 -38.22 -21.90 -10.78
CA ALA A 605 -38.66 -21.34 -9.50
C ALA A 605 -40.06 -21.79 -9.04
N PRO A 606 -41.09 -21.96 -9.92
CA PRO A 606 -42.40 -22.47 -9.50
C PRO A 606 -42.39 -23.92 -8.97
N LEU A 607 -41.34 -24.70 -9.27
CA LEU A 607 -41.15 -26.05 -8.72
C LEU A 607 -40.55 -26.01 -7.31
N VAL A 608 -39.86 -24.93 -6.98
CA VAL A 608 -39.27 -24.69 -5.65
C VAL A 608 -40.32 -24.09 -4.72
N ASP A 609 -41.06 -23.09 -5.22
CA ASP A 609 -42.15 -22.45 -4.49
C ASP A 609 -43.30 -22.08 -5.44
N SER A 610 -44.48 -22.60 -5.14
CA SER A 610 -45.71 -22.38 -5.92
C SER A 610 -46.17 -20.92 -5.99
N ARG A 611 -45.64 -20.03 -5.14
CA ARG A 611 -45.89 -18.58 -5.17
C ARG A 611 -45.25 -17.90 -6.38
N PHE A 612 -44.31 -18.55 -7.06
CA PHE A 612 -43.73 -18.03 -8.30
C PHE A 612 -44.63 -18.22 -9.51
N SER A 613 -44.68 -17.20 -10.35
CA SER A 613 -45.35 -17.21 -11.65
C SER A 613 -44.49 -16.48 -12.69
N PRO A 614 -44.61 -16.81 -13.99
CA PRO A 614 -43.89 -16.08 -15.03
C PRO A 614 -44.23 -14.59 -15.02
N GLY A 615 -43.20 -13.74 -15.07
CA GLY A 615 -43.35 -12.29 -15.17
C GLY A 615 -43.74 -11.84 -16.58
N ARG A 616 -44.15 -10.57 -16.71
CA ARG A 616 -44.53 -9.98 -18.02
C ARG A 616 -43.35 -9.67 -18.93
N GLN A 617 -42.15 -9.48 -18.37
CA GLN A 617 -40.94 -9.17 -19.11
C GLN A 617 -40.06 -10.43 -19.24
N ALA A 618 -39.29 -10.53 -20.31
CA ALA A 618 -38.27 -11.56 -20.44
C ALA A 618 -37.28 -11.46 -19.26
N GLY A 619 -36.85 -12.61 -18.71
CA GLY A 619 -35.98 -12.65 -17.54
C GLY A 619 -36.66 -12.29 -16.21
N SER A 620 -37.99 -12.15 -16.16
CA SER A 620 -38.70 -11.80 -14.92
C SER A 620 -39.63 -12.91 -14.40
N MET A 621 -39.68 -13.05 -13.08
CA MET A 621 -40.62 -13.89 -12.34
C MET A 621 -41.39 -13.03 -11.33
N ASN A 622 -42.68 -13.28 -11.20
CA ASN A 622 -43.50 -12.67 -10.15
C ASN A 622 -43.62 -13.64 -8.98
N TYR A 623 -43.61 -13.10 -7.76
CA TYR A 623 -43.69 -13.86 -6.52
C TYR A 623 -44.76 -13.24 -5.63
N LYS A 624 -45.80 -14.01 -5.33
CA LYS A 624 -46.95 -13.50 -4.57
C LYS A 624 -46.67 -13.58 -3.07
N LEU A 625 -46.55 -12.42 -2.43
CA LEU A 625 -46.35 -12.29 -0.99
C LEU A 625 -46.96 -10.97 -0.51
N GLU A 626 -47.81 -11.05 0.50
CA GLU A 626 -48.36 -9.87 1.18
C GLU A 626 -47.26 -9.19 1.99
N PHE A 627 -47.19 -7.87 1.95
CA PHE A 627 -46.06 -7.14 2.54
C PHE A 627 -46.28 -6.87 4.03
N ASP A 628 -45.42 -7.47 4.85
CA ASP A 628 -45.25 -7.24 6.27
C ASP A 628 -43.82 -6.67 6.52
N PRO A 629 -43.68 -5.47 7.11
CA PRO A 629 -42.37 -4.86 7.32
C PRO A 629 -41.36 -5.68 8.14
N GLU A 630 -41.84 -6.52 9.06
CA GLU A 630 -41.00 -7.31 9.97
C GLU A 630 -40.72 -8.71 9.41
N GLN A 631 -41.72 -9.36 8.80
CA GLN A 631 -41.57 -10.72 8.28
C GLN A 631 -41.09 -10.81 6.83
N THR A 632 -41.51 -9.87 5.96
CA THR A 632 -41.24 -9.99 4.52
C THR A 632 -39.75 -10.04 4.16
N PRO A 633 -38.85 -9.28 4.80
CA PRO A 633 -37.42 -9.42 4.52
C PRO A 633 -36.87 -10.83 4.82
N LEU A 634 -37.32 -11.45 5.90
CA LEU A 634 -36.92 -12.80 6.31
C LEU A 634 -37.48 -13.84 5.32
N ASP A 635 -38.78 -13.74 5.01
CA ASP A 635 -39.43 -14.64 4.04
C ASP A 635 -38.76 -14.58 2.65
N LEU A 636 -38.35 -13.39 2.22
CA LEU A 636 -37.64 -13.20 0.96
C LEU A 636 -36.22 -13.77 1.01
N LEU A 637 -35.50 -13.66 2.14
CA LEU A 637 -34.19 -14.29 2.32
C LEU A 637 -34.31 -15.82 2.21
N ASP A 638 -35.22 -16.43 2.96
CA ASP A 638 -35.49 -17.88 2.92
C ASP A 638 -35.85 -18.36 1.51
N THR A 639 -36.61 -17.53 0.78
CA THR A 639 -37.00 -17.80 -0.60
C THR A 639 -35.80 -17.71 -1.55
N LEU A 640 -34.93 -16.71 -1.39
CA LEU A 640 -33.71 -16.55 -2.19
C LEU A 640 -32.74 -17.71 -1.95
N GLU A 641 -32.58 -18.16 -0.71
CA GLU A 641 -31.78 -19.34 -0.36
C GLU A 641 -32.34 -20.62 -0.97
N SER A 642 -33.66 -20.80 -0.88
CA SER A 642 -34.36 -21.93 -1.51
C SER A 642 -34.16 -21.94 -3.02
N LEU A 643 -34.24 -20.77 -3.67
CA LEU A 643 -33.94 -20.61 -5.10
C LEU A 643 -32.47 -20.90 -5.42
N ALA A 644 -31.54 -20.46 -4.58
CA ALA A 644 -30.11 -20.72 -4.75
C ALA A 644 -29.82 -22.22 -4.78
N SER A 645 -30.49 -23.02 -3.93
CA SER A 645 -30.34 -24.49 -3.90
C SER A 645 -30.80 -25.18 -5.20
N ALA A 646 -31.68 -24.54 -5.96
CA ALA A 646 -32.19 -25.05 -7.24
C ALA A 646 -31.35 -24.61 -8.46
N ARG A 647 -30.36 -23.72 -8.27
CA ARG A 647 -29.42 -23.30 -9.31
C ARG A 647 -28.46 -24.46 -9.62
N PRO A 648 -28.42 -24.97 -10.86
CA PRO A 648 -27.55 -26.10 -11.20
C PRO A 648 -26.07 -25.72 -11.04
N ALA A 649 -25.24 -26.63 -10.52
CA ALA A 649 -23.80 -26.37 -10.28
C ALA A 649 -23.00 -25.98 -11.54
N SER A 650 -23.51 -26.30 -12.74
CA SER A 650 -22.94 -25.88 -14.03
C SER A 650 -23.23 -24.43 -14.40
N ALA A 651 -24.11 -23.72 -13.68
CA ALA A 651 -24.38 -22.29 -13.85
C ALA A 651 -23.50 -21.40 -12.96
N THR A 652 -22.66 -21.99 -12.10
CA THR A 652 -21.74 -21.30 -11.19
C THR A 652 -20.40 -20.93 -11.87
N GLN A 653 -20.20 -21.33 -13.13
CA GLN A 653 -18.93 -21.19 -13.88
C GLN A 653 -18.88 -20.03 -14.90
N LEU A 654 -19.77 -19.04 -14.79
CA LEU A 654 -19.75 -17.84 -15.65
C LEU A 654 -19.44 -16.58 -14.86
#